data_AF-A0AAV1WIR2-F1
#
_entry.id   AF-A0AAV1WIR2-F1
#
_cell.length_a   1.000
_cell.length_b   1.000
_cell.length_c   1.000
_cell.angle_alpha   90.00
_cell.angle_beta   90.00
_cell.angle_gamma   90.00
#
_symmetry.space_group_name_H-M   'P 1'
#
loop_
_entity.id
_entity.type
_entity.pdbx_description
1 polymer ?
#
loop_
_entity_poly.entity_id
_entity_poly.type
_entity_poly.pdbx_seq_one_letter_code
_entity_poly.pdbx_strand_id
1 'polypeptide(L)'
;MANGKGISLEEIKNENVDLERVPVEEVFEQLKCSKEGLSSEEGATRLEIFGPNKLEEKKESKFLKFLGFMWNPLSWVMESAAIMAIALANGDGKPPDWQDFLGIICLLVINSTISFIEENNAGNAAAALMAGLAPKTKVLRDGKWCEEEAAILVPGDIISIKLGDIVPADARLLEGDPLKIDQSALTGESLPVTKNPGDEVFSGSTCKQGEIEAVVIATGVHTFFGKAAHLVDSTNQVGHFQKVLTAIGNFCICSIAVGMLAEIIVMYPIQHRKYRDGIDNLLVLLIGGIPIAMPTVLSVTMAIGSHRLSQQGAITKRMTAIEEMAGMDVLCSDKTGTLTLNKLSVDKNLVEVFAKGVDKDHVILLAARASRIENQDAIDAAIVGMLADPKEARAGAREVHFLPFNPVDKRTALTYIDADGNWHRASKGAPEQIMILCGLKDDAKKKVHAIIDKFAERGLRSLAVARQEVPEKTKESAGGPWQFVGLLSLFDPPRHDSAETILKALNLGVNVKMITGDQLAIAKETGRRLGMGTNMYPSSSLLGQHKDESIASLPIEELIEKADGFAGVFPEHKYEIVKKLQERKHICGMTGDGVNDAPALKKADIGIAVADATDAARGASDIVLTEPGLSVIISAVLTSRAIFQRMKNYTIYAVSITIRIVFGFMFIALIWKFDFSPFMVLIIAILNDGTIMTISKDRVKPSPLPDSWKLKEIFATGIVLGGYMALMTVIFFWAMKETTFFPRKFGVRPIHDSPDEMTAALYLQVSIVSQALIFVTRSRSWSFVERPGMLLMGAFVIAQLIATIIAVYADWGFAKIKGVGWGWAGVIWLYSVVFYFPLDFIKFAIRYVLSGKAWVNMLENKTAFTTKKDYGKEEREAQWAHAQRTLHGLQPPETSTLFNEKSNYRELNEIAEQAKRRAEVARLRELHTLKGHVESVVKLKGLDIDTIQQHYTV
;
A
#
# COMPACT_ATOMS: atom_id res chain seq x y z
N MET A 1 24.91 57.24 -23.08
CA MET A 1 23.49 56.96 -22.79
C MET A 1 22.98 55.99 -23.85
N ALA A 2 23.02 54.70 -23.57
CA ALA A 2 22.36 53.67 -24.35
C ALA A 2 21.28 53.04 -23.45
N ASN A 3 20.08 52.89 -24.00
CA ASN A 3 18.80 52.67 -23.34
C ASN A 3 18.78 51.63 -22.21
N GLY A 4 18.65 52.11 -20.97
CA GLY A 4 18.17 51.33 -19.82
C GLY A 4 16.66 51.18 -19.84
N LYS A 5 16.11 50.44 -20.80
CA LYS A 5 14.76 49.86 -20.67
C LYS A 5 14.96 48.45 -20.10
N GLY A 6 14.88 48.33 -18.77
CA GLY A 6 14.90 47.02 -18.13
C GLY A 6 13.76 46.16 -18.68
N ILE A 7 14.09 44.93 -19.08
CA ILE A 7 13.15 43.94 -19.60
C ILE A 7 12.03 43.72 -18.57
N SER A 8 10.79 43.60 -19.04
CA SER A 8 9.62 43.34 -18.19
C SER A 8 9.50 41.85 -17.87
N LEU A 9 8.97 41.51 -16.70
CA LEU A 9 8.76 40.10 -16.30
C LEU A 9 7.78 39.38 -17.27
N GLU A 10 6.89 40.13 -17.93
CA GLU A 10 5.99 39.61 -18.97
C GLU A 10 6.73 39.23 -20.28
N GLU A 11 7.79 39.95 -20.65
CA GLU A 11 8.63 39.59 -21.80
C GLU A 11 9.43 38.31 -21.53
N ILE A 12 9.86 38.09 -20.29
CA ILE A 12 10.53 36.86 -19.84
C ILE A 12 9.55 35.68 -19.86
N LYS A 13 8.30 35.90 -19.42
CA LYS A 13 7.23 34.90 -19.52
C LYS A 13 6.95 34.45 -20.96
N ASN A 14 7.09 35.35 -21.93
CA ASN A 14 6.90 35.05 -23.34
C ASN A 14 8.13 34.40 -24.02
N GLU A 15 9.14 33.98 -23.24
CA GLU A 15 10.37 33.31 -23.73
C GLU A 15 11.15 34.11 -24.78
N ASN A 16 11.03 35.44 -24.80
CA ASN A 16 11.77 36.30 -25.74
C ASN A 16 13.26 36.46 -25.37
N VAL A 17 13.70 35.85 -24.27
CA VAL A 17 15.05 35.97 -23.70
C VAL A 17 15.57 34.59 -23.34
N ASP A 18 16.72 34.21 -23.90
CA ASP A 18 17.38 32.93 -23.65
C ASP A 18 18.22 33.02 -22.37
N LEU A 19 17.63 32.68 -21.21
CA LEU A 19 18.32 32.66 -19.91
C LEU A 19 19.26 31.45 -19.73
N GLU A 20 19.22 30.48 -20.65
CA GLU A 20 19.97 29.22 -20.57
C GLU A 20 21.46 29.45 -20.88
N ARG A 21 21.78 30.39 -21.78
CA ARG A 21 23.13 30.55 -22.34
C ARG A 21 23.90 31.81 -21.92
N VAL A 22 23.24 32.81 -21.34
CA VAL A 22 23.87 34.08 -20.90
C VAL A 22 24.81 33.87 -19.69
N PRO A 23 25.67 34.79 -19.25
CA PRO A 23 26.41 34.63 -17.99
C PRO A 23 25.50 34.74 -16.74
N VAL A 24 25.91 34.18 -15.60
CA VAL A 24 25.11 34.17 -14.35
C VAL A 24 24.85 35.59 -13.84
N GLU A 25 25.80 36.53 -13.98
CA GLU A 25 25.58 37.93 -13.60
C GLU A 25 24.45 38.57 -14.40
N GLU A 26 24.37 38.26 -15.70
CA GLU A 26 23.32 38.77 -16.58
C GLU A 26 21.96 38.13 -16.26
N VAL A 27 21.94 36.87 -15.80
CA VAL A 27 20.73 36.22 -15.28
C VAL A 27 20.18 36.97 -14.06
N PHE A 28 21.02 37.40 -13.13
CA PHE A 28 20.60 38.21 -11.97
C PHE A 28 20.02 39.57 -12.39
N GLU A 29 20.65 40.24 -13.37
CA GLU A 29 20.16 41.52 -13.90
C GLU A 29 18.81 41.38 -14.63
N GLN A 30 18.68 40.36 -15.48
CA GLN A 30 17.46 40.13 -16.26
C GLN A 30 16.30 39.65 -15.39
N LEU A 31 16.53 38.74 -14.43
CA LEU A 31 15.52 38.27 -13.49
C LEU A 31 15.27 39.24 -12.33
N LYS A 32 16.01 40.36 -12.25
CA LYS A 32 15.94 41.35 -11.16
C LYS A 32 15.98 40.68 -9.79
N CYS A 33 16.91 39.76 -9.59
CA CYS A 33 17.10 39.06 -8.32
C CYS A 33 18.51 39.32 -7.77
N SER A 34 18.72 39.02 -6.48
CA SER A 34 19.98 39.23 -5.78
C SER A 34 20.54 37.89 -5.27
N LYS A 35 21.83 37.85 -4.93
CA LYS A 35 22.45 36.67 -4.28
C LYS A 35 21.84 36.37 -2.89
N GLU A 36 21.15 37.33 -2.26
CA GLU A 36 20.46 37.14 -0.98
C GLU A 36 19.04 36.55 -1.14
N GLY A 37 18.65 36.20 -2.36
CA GLY A 37 17.33 35.66 -2.69
C GLY A 37 16.30 36.74 -3.02
N LEU A 38 15.03 36.37 -2.90
CA LEU A 38 13.87 37.25 -3.11
C LEU A 38 13.19 37.59 -1.79
N SER A 39 12.44 38.70 -1.76
CA SER A 39 11.52 38.96 -0.65
C SER A 39 10.24 38.11 -0.77
N SER A 40 9.59 37.81 0.35
CA SER A 40 8.34 37.04 0.34
C SER A 40 7.21 37.71 -0.47
N GLU A 41 7.15 39.05 -0.47
CA GLU A 41 6.18 39.83 -1.24
C GLU A 41 6.43 39.76 -2.76
N GLU A 42 7.69 39.82 -3.18
CA GLU A 42 8.06 39.66 -4.59
C GLU A 42 7.77 38.24 -5.08
N GLY A 43 8.01 37.22 -4.25
CA GLY A 43 7.65 35.83 -4.54
C GLY A 43 6.16 35.68 -4.84
N ALA A 44 5.30 36.24 -3.99
CA ALA A 44 3.84 36.23 -4.19
C ALA A 44 3.42 36.97 -5.47
N THR A 45 4.02 38.14 -5.73
CA THR A 45 3.72 38.94 -6.92
C THR A 45 4.11 38.21 -8.21
N ARG A 46 5.27 37.55 -8.23
CA ARG A 46 5.72 36.74 -9.38
C ARG A 46 4.87 35.51 -9.58
N LEU A 47 4.35 34.91 -8.50
CA LEU A 47 3.46 33.76 -8.58
C LEU A 47 2.15 34.10 -9.31
N GLU A 48 1.62 35.30 -9.13
CA GLU A 48 0.45 35.78 -9.89
C GLU A 48 0.75 35.99 -11.39
N ILE A 49 1.97 36.42 -11.72
CA ILE A 49 2.40 36.70 -13.10
C ILE A 49 2.71 35.39 -13.86
N PHE A 50 3.60 34.56 -13.32
CA PHE A 50 4.09 33.34 -13.97
C PHE A 50 3.17 32.14 -13.75
N GLY A 51 2.35 32.17 -12.69
CA GLY A 51 1.57 31.01 -12.25
C GLY A 51 2.40 30.04 -11.41
N PRO A 52 1.74 29.02 -10.82
CA PRO A 52 2.42 28.02 -10.00
C PRO A 52 3.33 27.12 -10.83
N ASN A 53 4.44 26.67 -10.23
CA ASN A 53 5.36 25.67 -10.79
C ASN A 53 4.74 24.26 -10.74
N LYS A 54 3.69 24.07 -11.53
CA LYS A 54 2.99 22.80 -11.71
C LYS A 54 2.58 22.69 -13.17
N LEU A 55 2.54 21.46 -13.69
CA LEU A 55 1.96 21.22 -15.00
C LEU A 55 0.47 21.57 -14.96
N GLU A 56 -0.06 22.14 -16.06
CA GLU A 56 -1.47 22.47 -16.14
C GLU A 56 -2.31 21.19 -16.00
N GLU A 57 -3.05 21.10 -14.90
CA GLU A 57 -4.04 20.04 -14.74
C GLU A 57 -5.21 20.33 -15.69
N LYS A 58 -5.51 19.38 -16.57
CA LYS A 58 -6.74 19.43 -17.36
C LYS A 58 -7.93 19.52 -16.41
N LYS A 59 -8.54 20.70 -16.35
CA LYS A 59 -9.77 20.93 -15.59
C LYS A 59 -10.91 20.24 -16.31
N GLU A 60 -11.19 19.00 -15.93
CA GLU A 60 -12.44 18.37 -16.35
C GLU A 60 -13.62 19.10 -15.71
N SER A 61 -14.58 19.49 -16.54
CA SER A 61 -15.84 20.03 -16.05
C SER A 61 -16.53 18.98 -15.17
N LYS A 62 -16.97 19.38 -13.97
CA LYS A 62 -17.75 18.53 -13.07
C LYS A 62 -18.98 17.92 -13.77
N PHE A 63 -19.57 18.66 -14.72
CA PHE A 63 -20.70 18.18 -15.51
C PHE A 63 -20.30 17.09 -16.51
N LEU A 64 -19.15 17.24 -17.20
CA LEU A 64 -18.63 16.21 -18.10
C LEU A 64 -18.24 14.95 -17.32
N LYS A 65 -17.64 15.11 -16.14
CA LYS A 65 -17.34 13.98 -15.25
C LYS A 65 -18.62 13.26 -14.80
N PHE A 66 -19.68 13.99 -14.46
CA PHE A 66 -20.98 13.41 -14.16
C PHE A 66 -21.54 12.60 -15.34
N LEU A 67 -21.49 13.14 -16.56
CA LEU A 67 -21.96 12.46 -17.76
C LEU A 67 -21.11 11.23 -18.10
N GLY A 68 -19.81 11.25 -17.77
CA GLY A 68 -18.92 10.10 -17.89
C GLY A 68 -19.38 8.88 -17.07
N PHE A 69 -20.00 9.08 -15.90
CA PHE A 69 -20.57 7.97 -15.11
C PHE A 69 -21.76 7.31 -15.80
N MET A 70 -22.54 8.08 -16.57
CA MET A 70 -23.64 7.55 -17.37
C MET A 70 -23.15 6.75 -18.59
N TRP A 71 -21.90 6.91 -19.00
CA TRP A 71 -21.35 6.35 -20.25
C TRP A 71 -20.36 5.20 -20.01
N ASN A 72 -20.61 4.36 -19.00
CA ASN A 72 -19.83 3.14 -18.80
C ASN A 72 -20.44 1.94 -19.59
N PRO A 73 -19.68 0.87 -19.87
CA PRO A 73 -20.19 -0.26 -20.66
C PRO A 73 -21.43 -0.95 -20.09
N LEU A 74 -21.62 -0.94 -18.77
CA LEU A 74 -22.83 -1.51 -18.13
C LEU A 74 -24.03 -0.59 -18.34
N SER A 75 -23.82 0.73 -18.29
CA SER A 75 -24.84 1.73 -18.58
C SER A 75 -25.30 1.69 -20.04
N TRP A 76 -24.43 1.38 -21.00
CA TRP A 76 -24.85 1.19 -22.42
C TRP A 76 -25.85 0.05 -22.57
N VAL A 77 -25.66 -1.05 -21.83
CA VAL A 77 -26.61 -2.16 -21.86
C VAL A 77 -27.94 -1.73 -21.22
N MET A 78 -27.90 -0.95 -20.13
CA MET A 78 -29.12 -0.39 -19.53
C MET A 78 -29.85 0.62 -20.42
N GLU A 79 -29.11 1.46 -21.15
CA GLU A 79 -29.67 2.37 -22.15
C GLU A 79 -30.31 1.58 -23.28
N SER A 80 -29.67 0.49 -23.74
CA SER A 80 -30.27 -0.42 -24.72
C SER A 80 -31.54 -1.08 -24.18
N ALA A 81 -31.62 -1.41 -22.89
CA ALA A 81 -32.83 -1.93 -22.25
C ALA A 81 -33.94 -0.86 -22.19
N ALA A 82 -33.60 0.40 -21.88
CA ALA A 82 -34.55 1.51 -21.90
C ALA A 82 -35.09 1.75 -23.31
N ILE A 83 -34.22 1.75 -24.32
CA ILE A 83 -34.63 1.87 -25.73
C ILE A 83 -35.51 0.67 -26.13
N MET A 84 -35.17 -0.55 -25.68
CA MET A 84 -35.95 -1.75 -25.94
C MET A 84 -37.38 -1.63 -25.39
N ALA A 85 -37.56 -1.06 -24.20
CA ALA A 85 -38.87 -0.83 -23.57
C ALA A 85 -39.75 0.14 -24.38
N ILE A 86 -39.18 1.08 -25.14
CA ILE A 86 -39.94 1.97 -26.03
C ILE A 86 -40.12 1.35 -27.42
N ALA A 87 -39.05 0.83 -28.00
CA ALA A 87 -39.01 0.42 -29.40
C ALA A 87 -39.76 -0.89 -29.65
N LEU A 88 -39.58 -1.89 -28.78
CA LEU A 88 -40.12 -3.24 -28.95
C LEU A 88 -41.45 -3.46 -28.22
N ALA A 89 -41.82 -2.58 -27.30
CA ALA A 89 -43.15 -2.62 -26.65
C ALA A 89 -44.27 -2.02 -27.53
N ASN A 90 -43.97 -1.59 -28.77
CA ASN A 90 -44.98 -1.11 -29.70
C ASN A 90 -45.77 -2.30 -30.29
N GLY A 91 -46.91 -2.64 -29.69
CA GLY A 91 -47.75 -3.76 -30.13
C GLY A 91 -49.02 -3.94 -29.30
N ASP A 92 -49.98 -4.71 -29.83
CA ASP A 92 -51.26 -5.08 -29.20
C ASP A 92 -52.20 -3.93 -28.80
N GLY A 93 -52.07 -2.74 -29.43
CA GLY A 93 -52.95 -1.59 -29.17
C GLY A 93 -52.77 -0.94 -27.79
N LYS A 94 -51.70 -1.29 -27.06
CA LYS A 94 -51.31 -0.66 -25.78
C LYS A 94 -50.18 0.34 -26.00
N PRO A 95 -50.12 1.45 -25.23
CA PRO A 95 -49.01 2.38 -25.29
C PRO A 95 -47.67 1.68 -24.94
N PRO A 96 -46.54 2.23 -25.42
CA PRO A 96 -45.22 1.78 -24.98
C PRO A 96 -45.05 2.01 -23.48
N ASP A 97 -44.19 1.20 -22.85
CA ASP A 97 -44.01 1.16 -21.39
C ASP A 97 -43.14 2.35 -20.92
N TRP A 98 -43.70 3.56 -21.04
CA TRP A 98 -43.06 4.81 -20.65
C TRP A 98 -42.66 4.82 -19.18
N GLN A 99 -43.41 4.13 -18.31
CA GLN A 99 -43.07 4.05 -16.89
C GLN A 99 -41.74 3.31 -16.67
N ASP A 100 -41.50 2.21 -17.40
CA ASP A 100 -40.27 1.44 -17.28
C ASP A 100 -39.08 2.21 -17.88
N PHE A 101 -39.27 2.87 -19.01
CA PHE A 101 -38.25 3.76 -19.59
C PHE A 101 -37.84 4.89 -18.63
N LEU A 102 -38.81 5.63 -18.11
CA LEU A 102 -38.56 6.71 -17.14
C LEU A 102 -37.96 6.16 -15.85
N GLY A 103 -38.39 4.97 -15.44
CA GLY A 103 -37.84 4.26 -14.29
C GLY A 103 -36.36 3.91 -14.46
N ILE A 104 -35.97 3.34 -15.61
CA ILE A 104 -34.57 3.00 -15.91
C ILE A 104 -33.71 4.27 -15.97
N ILE A 105 -34.19 5.34 -16.63
CA ILE A 105 -33.47 6.62 -16.64
C ILE A 105 -33.32 7.17 -15.22
N CYS A 106 -34.38 7.11 -14.40
CA CYS A 106 -34.31 7.53 -13.00
C CYS A 106 -33.28 6.73 -12.21
N LEU A 107 -33.22 5.40 -12.39
CA LEU A 107 -32.19 4.55 -11.79
C LEU A 107 -30.78 4.97 -12.25
N LEU A 108 -30.56 5.19 -13.55
CA LEU A 108 -29.27 5.63 -14.07
C LEU A 108 -28.86 7.00 -13.50
N VAL A 109 -29.79 7.94 -13.37
CA VAL A 109 -29.55 9.27 -12.77
C VAL A 109 -29.22 9.16 -11.28
N ILE A 110 -29.97 8.36 -10.52
CA ILE A 110 -29.71 8.11 -9.09
C ILE A 110 -28.35 7.47 -8.92
N ASN A 111 -28.04 6.41 -9.67
CA ASN A 111 -26.77 5.71 -9.60
C ASN A 111 -25.60 6.64 -9.97
N SER A 112 -25.75 7.45 -11.03
CA SER A 112 -24.74 8.43 -11.44
C SER A 112 -24.54 9.54 -10.41
N THR A 113 -25.61 9.99 -9.75
CA THR A 113 -25.54 10.99 -8.67
C THR A 113 -24.82 10.45 -7.45
N ILE A 114 -25.16 9.24 -7.00
CA ILE A 114 -24.46 8.58 -5.89
C ILE A 114 -22.98 8.38 -6.25
N SER A 115 -22.71 7.90 -7.47
CA SER A 115 -21.33 7.66 -7.94
C SER A 115 -20.52 8.95 -8.00
N PHE A 116 -21.10 10.03 -8.53
CA PHE A 116 -20.44 11.32 -8.61
C PHE A 116 -20.16 11.92 -7.23
N ILE A 117 -21.13 11.90 -6.32
CA ILE A 117 -20.96 12.44 -4.95
C ILE A 117 -19.87 11.66 -4.22
N GLU A 118 -19.92 10.33 -4.24
CA GLU A 118 -18.97 9.49 -3.52
C GLU A 118 -17.57 9.56 -4.13
N GLU A 119 -17.44 9.57 -5.46
CA GLU A 119 -16.13 9.71 -6.10
C GLU A 119 -15.54 11.12 -5.90
N ASN A 120 -16.37 12.16 -5.88
CA ASN A 120 -15.90 13.51 -5.58
C ASN A 120 -15.45 13.63 -4.11
N ASN A 121 -16.19 13.03 -3.16
CA ASN A 121 -15.78 12.99 -1.75
C ASN A 121 -14.48 12.20 -1.56
N ALA A 122 -14.37 11.05 -2.24
CA ALA A 122 -13.15 10.26 -2.32
C ALA A 122 -11.98 11.05 -2.92
N GLY A 123 -12.21 11.78 -4.01
CA GLY A 123 -11.23 12.61 -4.68
C GLY A 123 -10.73 13.76 -3.82
N ASN A 124 -11.63 14.44 -3.10
CA ASN A 124 -11.25 15.50 -2.14
C ASN A 124 -10.39 14.95 -0.99
N ALA A 125 -10.76 13.79 -0.46
CA ALA A 125 -9.96 13.12 0.57
C ALA A 125 -8.58 12.75 0.03
N ALA A 126 -8.50 12.19 -1.18
CA ALA A 126 -7.24 11.87 -1.83
C ALA A 126 -6.38 13.11 -2.15
N ALA A 127 -6.99 14.22 -2.56
CA ALA A 127 -6.29 15.47 -2.84
C ALA A 127 -5.60 16.04 -1.59
N ALA A 128 -6.27 15.97 -0.43
CA ALA A 128 -5.67 16.36 0.84
C ALA A 128 -4.46 15.47 1.20
N LEU A 129 -4.49 14.18 0.84
CA LEU A 129 -3.35 13.28 1.02
C LEU A 129 -2.20 13.59 0.07
N MET A 130 -2.52 13.88 -1.20
CA MET A 130 -1.53 14.23 -2.22
C MET A 130 -0.82 15.55 -1.90
N ALA A 131 -1.50 16.50 -1.25
CA ALA A 131 -0.86 17.74 -0.76
C ALA A 131 0.27 17.42 0.23
N GLY A 132 0.13 16.41 1.09
CA GLY A 132 1.19 15.96 1.99
C GLY A 132 2.40 15.31 1.29
N LEU A 133 2.25 14.94 0.01
CA LEU A 133 3.31 14.39 -0.84
C LEU A 133 3.86 15.40 -1.85
N ALA A 134 3.39 16.65 -1.82
CA ALA A 134 3.85 17.68 -2.73
C ALA A 134 5.38 17.81 -2.60
N PRO A 135 6.13 17.84 -3.72
CA PRO A 135 7.57 18.05 -3.69
C PRO A 135 7.87 19.35 -2.95
N LYS A 136 8.84 19.31 -2.04
CA LYS A 136 9.30 20.49 -1.30
C LYS A 136 10.66 20.91 -1.81
N THR A 137 10.98 22.18 -1.65
CA THR A 137 12.29 22.70 -1.99
C THR A 137 12.72 23.76 -0.98
N LYS A 138 14.02 23.83 -0.72
CA LYS A 138 14.60 24.85 0.15
C LYS A 138 14.87 26.10 -0.69
N VAL A 139 14.18 27.17 -0.36
CA VAL A 139 14.29 28.49 -0.98
C VAL A 139 14.91 29.49 -0.02
N LEU A 140 15.69 30.41 -0.56
CA LEU A 140 16.21 31.55 0.18
C LEU A 140 15.27 32.75 -0.01
N ARG A 141 14.46 33.05 1.02
CA ARG A 141 13.54 34.20 1.04
C ARG A 141 13.76 35.04 2.28
N ASP A 142 13.72 36.37 2.13
CA ASP A 142 14.01 37.34 3.21
C ASP A 142 15.36 37.09 3.93
N GLY A 143 16.36 36.62 3.17
CA GLY A 143 17.69 36.26 3.69
C GLY A 143 17.72 35.01 4.58
N LYS A 144 16.65 34.21 4.64
CA LYS A 144 16.55 32.98 5.42
C LYS A 144 16.20 31.78 4.55
N TRP A 145 16.82 30.64 4.86
CA TRP A 145 16.47 29.37 4.23
C TRP A 145 15.17 28.84 4.82
N CYS A 146 14.14 28.74 3.97
CA CYS A 146 12.83 28.21 4.30
C CYS A 146 12.52 27.02 3.38
N GLU A 147 11.74 26.06 3.86
CA GLU A 147 11.28 24.92 3.06
C GLU A 147 9.84 25.17 2.62
N GLU A 148 9.64 25.29 1.30
CA GLU A 148 8.36 25.64 0.69
C GLU A 148 7.93 24.55 -0.31
N GLU A 149 6.65 24.54 -0.67
CA GLU A 149 6.15 23.66 -1.74
C GLU A 149 6.75 24.07 -3.09
N ALA A 150 7.22 23.10 -3.87
CA ALA A 150 7.82 23.34 -5.18
C ALA A 150 6.85 24.05 -6.15
N ALA A 151 5.53 23.97 -5.92
CA ALA A 151 4.51 24.66 -6.71
C ALA A 151 4.50 26.19 -6.53
N ILE A 152 5.05 26.70 -5.43
CA ILE A 152 5.12 28.14 -5.09
C ILE A 152 6.41 28.78 -5.65
N LEU A 153 7.31 27.96 -6.20
CA LEU A 153 8.57 28.39 -6.75
C LEU A 153 8.35 29.28 -7.98
N VAL A 154 9.08 30.39 -8.05
CA VAL A 154 8.99 31.35 -9.16
C VAL A 154 10.36 31.60 -9.81
N PRO A 155 10.41 32.02 -11.09
CA PRO A 155 11.65 32.43 -11.71
C PRO A 155 12.34 33.55 -10.91
N GLY A 156 13.63 33.35 -10.62
CA GLY A 156 14.47 34.22 -9.79
C GLY A 156 14.60 33.80 -8.32
N ASP A 157 13.85 32.80 -7.84
CA ASP A 157 14.10 32.21 -6.51
C ASP A 157 15.49 31.55 -6.49
N ILE A 158 16.19 31.66 -5.35
CA ILE A 158 17.41 30.89 -5.10
C ILE A 158 17.04 29.63 -4.32
N ILE A 159 17.46 28.49 -4.84
CA ILE A 159 17.24 27.17 -4.25
C ILE A 159 18.56 26.50 -3.88
N SER A 160 18.51 25.63 -2.86
CA SER A 160 19.62 24.74 -2.51
C SER A 160 19.32 23.34 -3.03
N ILE A 161 20.20 22.80 -3.87
CA ILE A 161 20.07 21.44 -4.41
C ILE A 161 21.06 20.54 -3.67
N LYS A 162 20.55 19.57 -2.92
CA LYS A 162 21.36 18.60 -2.17
C LYS A 162 21.34 17.23 -2.84
N LEU A 163 22.22 16.35 -2.38
CA LEU A 163 22.23 14.95 -2.79
C LEU A 163 20.87 14.31 -2.52
N GLY A 164 20.25 13.79 -3.56
CA GLY A 164 18.97 13.10 -3.49
C GLY A 164 17.73 13.93 -3.78
N ASP A 165 17.89 15.25 -3.87
CA ASP A 165 16.79 16.14 -4.24
C ASP A 165 16.43 15.94 -5.71
N ILE A 166 15.13 16.03 -5.98
CA ILE A 166 14.63 16.20 -7.34
C ILE A 166 14.69 17.70 -7.64
N VAL A 167 15.34 18.05 -8.74
CA VAL A 167 15.42 19.44 -9.20
C VAL A 167 13.99 19.93 -9.50
N PRO A 168 13.47 20.95 -8.79
CA PRO A 168 12.04 21.31 -8.82
C PRO A 168 11.63 22.09 -10.08
N ALA A 169 12.58 22.81 -10.68
CA ALA A 169 12.38 23.71 -11.80
C ALA A 169 13.70 23.81 -12.59
N ASP A 170 13.65 24.32 -13.81
CA ASP A 170 14.89 24.57 -14.54
C ASP A 170 15.64 25.70 -13.83
N ALA A 171 16.91 25.45 -13.53
CA ALA A 171 17.70 26.34 -12.70
C ALA A 171 19.14 26.44 -13.21
N ARG A 172 19.85 27.46 -12.73
CA ARG A 172 21.22 27.72 -13.08
C ARG A 172 22.11 27.71 -11.86
N LEU A 173 23.19 26.94 -11.94
CA LEU A 173 24.07 26.71 -10.81
C LEU A 173 24.87 27.95 -10.46
N LEU A 174 24.92 28.26 -9.17
CA LEU A 174 25.73 29.33 -8.61
C LEU A 174 27.14 28.80 -8.27
N GLU A 175 27.87 29.49 -7.39
CA GLU A 175 29.22 29.13 -7.00
C GLU A 175 29.23 27.87 -6.11
N GLY A 176 30.18 26.95 -6.34
CA GLY A 176 30.28 25.71 -5.57
C GLY A 176 31.14 24.64 -6.23
N ASP A 177 31.23 23.47 -5.60
CA ASP A 177 31.87 22.30 -6.20
C ASP A 177 30.91 21.67 -7.23
N PRO A 178 31.41 21.09 -8.35
CA PRO A 178 30.55 20.49 -9.37
C PRO A 178 29.65 19.38 -8.81
N LEU A 179 28.40 19.32 -9.29
CA LEU A 179 27.46 18.24 -8.94
C LEU A 179 27.29 17.25 -10.09
N LYS A 180 26.86 16.03 -9.78
CA LYS A 180 26.42 15.06 -10.78
C LYS A 180 24.93 14.90 -10.75
N ILE A 181 24.31 15.07 -11.92
CA ILE A 181 22.86 15.03 -12.09
C ILE A 181 22.51 13.86 -13.00
N ASP A 182 21.55 13.08 -12.55
CA ASP A 182 20.91 12.05 -13.35
C ASP A 182 19.76 12.65 -14.14
N GLN A 183 19.95 12.69 -15.46
CA GLN A 183 18.97 13.17 -16.44
C GLN A 183 18.33 12.00 -17.22
N SER A 184 18.49 10.75 -16.77
CA SER A 184 18.00 9.56 -17.48
C SER A 184 16.50 9.59 -17.74
N ALA A 185 15.71 10.21 -16.86
CA ALA A 185 14.27 10.40 -17.04
C ALA A 185 13.92 11.34 -18.21
N LEU A 186 14.83 12.24 -18.59
CA LEU A 186 14.64 13.29 -19.60
C LEU A 186 15.31 12.93 -20.93
N THR A 187 16.58 12.53 -20.89
CA THR A 187 17.41 12.28 -22.08
C THR A 187 17.45 10.80 -22.46
N GLY A 188 17.09 9.91 -21.53
CA GLY A 188 17.26 8.46 -21.68
C GLY A 188 18.69 7.96 -21.44
N GLU A 189 19.66 8.86 -21.22
CA GLU A 189 21.04 8.49 -20.95
C GLU A 189 21.21 8.10 -19.48
N SER A 190 21.73 6.89 -19.23
CA SER A 190 21.79 6.33 -17.87
C SER A 190 22.96 6.83 -17.03
N LEU A 191 23.95 7.49 -17.65
CA LEU A 191 25.13 7.99 -16.93
C LEU A 191 24.87 9.39 -16.39
N PRO A 192 25.09 9.64 -15.08
CA PRO A 192 24.98 10.98 -14.51
C PRO A 192 25.97 11.94 -15.17
N VAL A 193 25.49 13.13 -15.51
CA VAL A 193 26.28 14.19 -16.14
C VAL A 193 26.84 15.10 -15.05
N THR A 194 28.12 15.45 -15.14
CA THR A 194 28.74 16.46 -14.26
C THR A 194 28.35 17.86 -14.73
N LYS A 195 27.85 18.68 -13.81
CA LYS A 195 27.44 20.06 -14.03
C LYS A 195 28.28 20.98 -13.15
N ASN A 196 28.86 22.01 -13.75
CA ASN A 196 29.73 22.99 -13.11
C ASN A 196 28.94 24.26 -12.75
N PRO A 197 29.48 25.12 -11.86
CA PRO A 197 28.96 26.46 -11.65
C PRO A 197 28.69 27.20 -12.98
N GLY A 198 27.51 27.78 -13.11
CA GLY A 198 27.05 28.46 -14.32
C GLY A 198 26.37 27.57 -15.36
N ASP A 199 26.43 26.24 -15.23
CA ASP A 199 25.67 25.33 -16.09
C ASP A 199 24.19 25.28 -15.69
N GLU A 200 23.33 24.92 -16.64
CA GLU A 200 21.90 24.70 -16.42
C GLU A 200 21.59 23.29 -15.89
N VAL A 201 20.51 23.19 -15.13
CA VAL A 201 19.96 21.95 -14.59
C VAL A 201 18.45 21.91 -14.85
N PHE A 202 17.93 20.74 -15.20
CA PHE A 202 16.54 20.60 -15.65
C PHE A 202 15.63 20.03 -14.56
N SER A 203 14.39 20.50 -14.54
CA SER A 203 13.30 19.99 -13.70
C SER A 203 13.11 18.48 -13.89
N GLY A 204 12.90 17.76 -12.78
CA GLY A 204 12.73 16.30 -12.78
C GLY A 204 14.04 15.52 -12.80
N SER A 205 15.19 16.18 -12.98
CA SER A 205 16.49 15.55 -12.80
C SER A 205 16.77 15.25 -11.32
N THR A 206 17.57 14.24 -11.02
CA THR A 206 17.91 13.88 -9.63
C THR A 206 19.38 14.16 -9.34
N CYS A 207 19.67 14.87 -8.26
CA CYS A 207 21.05 15.06 -7.83
C CYS A 207 21.63 13.77 -7.24
N LYS A 208 22.69 13.22 -7.87
CA LYS A 208 23.36 11.98 -7.42
C LYS A 208 24.56 12.26 -6.54
N GLN A 209 25.27 13.36 -6.76
CA GLN A 209 26.48 13.74 -6.02
C GLN A 209 26.62 15.26 -5.96
N GLY A 210 27.17 15.76 -4.84
CA GLY A 210 27.42 17.19 -4.64
C GLY A 210 26.24 17.91 -3.99
N GLU A 211 26.48 19.17 -3.68
CA GLU A 211 25.51 20.11 -3.12
C GLU A 211 25.89 21.50 -3.63
N ILE A 212 24.93 22.23 -4.18
CA ILE A 212 25.17 23.54 -4.78
C ILE A 212 23.90 24.37 -4.74
N GLU A 213 24.06 25.69 -4.70
CA GLU A 213 22.95 26.64 -4.81
C GLU A 213 22.66 26.93 -6.28
N ALA A 214 21.41 27.23 -6.61
CA ALA A 214 20.99 27.51 -7.98
C ALA A 214 19.91 28.60 -8.02
N VAL A 215 19.87 29.37 -9.09
CA VAL A 215 18.79 30.35 -9.37
C VAL A 215 17.80 29.77 -10.37
N VAL A 216 16.51 29.84 -10.06
CA VAL A 216 15.45 29.30 -10.92
C VAL A 216 15.28 30.17 -12.16
N ILE A 217 15.32 29.57 -13.35
CA ILE A 217 15.18 30.26 -14.64
C ILE A 217 13.81 30.07 -15.26
N ALA A 218 13.22 28.88 -15.16
CA ALA A 218 11.90 28.57 -15.73
C ALA A 218 11.11 27.59 -14.86
N THR A 219 9.79 27.75 -14.82
CA THR A 219 8.87 27.00 -13.96
C THR A 219 7.69 26.41 -14.75
N GLY A 220 7.09 25.35 -14.21
CA GLY A 220 5.86 24.74 -14.71
C GLY A 220 5.99 24.24 -16.15
N VAL A 221 5.06 24.67 -17.01
CA VAL A 221 5.01 24.27 -18.43
C VAL A 221 6.21 24.77 -19.25
N HIS A 222 6.88 25.83 -18.78
CA HIS A 222 8.00 26.45 -19.48
C HIS A 222 9.33 25.70 -19.29
N THR A 223 9.37 24.77 -18.33
CA THR A 223 10.53 23.89 -18.15
C THR A 223 10.70 22.95 -19.34
N PHE A 224 11.93 22.48 -19.59
CA PHE A 224 12.21 21.47 -20.61
C PHE A 224 11.35 20.21 -20.41
N PHE A 225 11.23 19.75 -19.16
CA PHE A 225 10.34 18.65 -18.81
C PHE A 225 8.86 18.96 -19.11
N GLY A 226 8.40 20.16 -18.76
CA GLY A 226 7.01 20.57 -18.98
C GLY A 226 6.64 20.62 -20.46
N LYS A 227 7.53 21.17 -21.29
CA LYS A 227 7.39 21.19 -22.75
C LYS A 227 7.32 19.77 -23.33
N ALA A 228 8.18 18.86 -22.87
CA ALA A 228 8.16 17.46 -23.29
C ALA A 228 6.90 16.72 -22.82
N ALA A 229 6.50 16.89 -21.55
CA ALA A 229 5.34 16.24 -20.95
C ALA A 229 4.03 16.65 -21.64
N HIS A 230 3.90 17.92 -22.01
CA HIS A 230 2.73 18.43 -22.75
C HIS A 230 2.57 17.74 -24.13
N LEU A 231 3.65 17.23 -24.73
CA LEU A 231 3.63 16.52 -26.01
C LEU A 231 3.29 15.02 -25.88
N VAL A 232 3.43 14.42 -24.69
CA VAL A 232 3.36 12.97 -24.45
C VAL A 232 2.02 12.51 -23.83
N ASP A 233 1.03 13.39 -23.71
CA ASP A 233 -0.23 13.20 -22.97
C ASP A 233 -1.25 12.18 -23.58
N SER A 234 -0.77 11.01 -24.04
CA SER A 234 -1.58 9.97 -24.67
C SER A 234 -1.03 8.55 -24.50
N THR A 235 -0.67 8.15 -23.27
CA THR A 235 -0.31 6.74 -22.98
C THR A 235 -1.12 6.15 -21.81
N ASN A 236 -2.42 5.90 -22.03
CA ASN A 236 -3.25 5.22 -21.04
C ASN A 236 -3.08 3.69 -21.14
N GLN A 237 -2.15 3.14 -20.38
CA GLN A 237 -2.06 1.70 -20.16
C GLN A 237 -3.14 1.27 -19.13
N VAL A 238 -4.03 0.36 -19.52
CA VAL A 238 -5.15 -0.08 -18.67
C VAL A 238 -4.64 -0.85 -17.45
N GLY A 239 -4.94 -0.35 -16.24
CA GLY A 239 -4.50 -0.94 -14.97
C GLY A 239 -5.07 -2.34 -14.71
N HIS A 240 -4.35 -3.16 -13.92
CA HIS A 240 -4.75 -4.53 -13.56
C HIS A 240 -6.15 -4.60 -12.94
N PHE A 241 -6.44 -3.72 -11.98
CA PHE A 241 -7.75 -3.62 -11.34
C PHE A 241 -8.89 -3.36 -12.34
N GLN A 242 -8.66 -2.49 -13.32
CA GLN A 242 -9.66 -2.20 -14.35
C GLN A 242 -9.93 -3.43 -15.24
N LYS A 243 -8.88 -4.20 -15.57
CA LYS A 243 -9.04 -5.48 -16.30
C LYS A 243 -9.87 -6.49 -15.50
N VAL A 244 -9.63 -6.58 -14.19
CA VAL A 244 -10.41 -7.45 -13.28
C VAL A 244 -11.88 -7.03 -13.25
N LEU A 245 -12.15 -5.73 -13.11
CA LEU A 245 -13.50 -5.17 -13.12
C LEU A 245 -14.23 -5.47 -14.44
N THR A 246 -13.55 -5.28 -15.57
CA THR A 246 -14.10 -5.64 -16.90
C THR A 246 -14.39 -7.13 -17.01
N ALA A 247 -13.52 -8.00 -16.48
CA ALA A 247 -13.74 -9.45 -16.51
C ALA A 247 -14.98 -9.87 -15.70
N ILE A 248 -15.21 -9.27 -14.54
CA ILE A 248 -16.40 -9.51 -13.72
C ILE A 248 -17.65 -8.99 -14.43
N GLY A 249 -17.61 -7.76 -14.96
CA GLY A 249 -18.72 -7.20 -15.72
C GLY A 249 -19.07 -8.06 -16.93
N ASN A 250 -18.07 -8.53 -17.68
CA ASN A 250 -18.27 -9.43 -18.81
C ASN A 250 -18.91 -10.77 -18.38
N PHE A 251 -18.47 -11.35 -17.26
CA PHE A 251 -19.11 -12.56 -16.72
C PHE A 251 -20.62 -12.37 -16.45
N CYS A 252 -21.00 -11.24 -15.84
CA CYS A 252 -22.40 -10.91 -15.60
C CYS A 252 -23.18 -10.73 -16.92
N ILE A 253 -22.62 -9.98 -17.88
CA ILE A 253 -23.24 -9.78 -19.20
C ILE A 253 -23.43 -11.12 -19.93
N CYS A 254 -22.42 -11.99 -19.94
CA CYS A 254 -22.52 -13.32 -20.54
C CYS A 254 -23.62 -14.16 -19.88
N SER A 255 -23.75 -14.10 -18.55
CA SER A 255 -24.79 -14.83 -17.83
C SER A 255 -26.19 -14.37 -18.23
N ILE A 256 -26.39 -13.05 -18.37
CA ILE A 256 -27.65 -12.46 -18.83
C ILE A 256 -27.94 -12.86 -20.29
N ALA A 257 -26.94 -12.76 -21.17
CA ALA A 257 -27.09 -13.13 -22.58
C ALA A 257 -27.48 -14.61 -22.75
N VAL A 258 -26.89 -15.51 -21.96
CA VAL A 258 -27.27 -16.94 -21.94
C VAL A 258 -28.71 -17.13 -21.46
N GLY A 259 -29.12 -16.42 -20.39
CA GLY A 259 -30.50 -16.47 -19.90
C GLY A 259 -31.50 -15.96 -20.94
N MET A 260 -31.25 -14.80 -21.54
CA MET A 260 -32.08 -14.23 -22.59
C MET A 260 -32.19 -15.15 -23.80
N LEU A 261 -31.08 -15.74 -24.25
CA LEU A 261 -31.06 -16.66 -25.38
C LEU A 261 -31.91 -17.91 -25.07
N ALA A 262 -31.78 -18.47 -23.87
CA ALA A 262 -32.58 -19.60 -23.43
C ALA A 262 -34.09 -19.26 -23.41
N GLU A 263 -34.47 -18.09 -22.92
CA GLU A 263 -35.86 -17.64 -22.95
C GLU A 263 -36.39 -17.47 -24.36
N ILE A 264 -35.65 -16.79 -25.25
CA ILE A 264 -36.06 -16.57 -26.65
C ILE A 264 -36.27 -17.91 -27.37
N ILE A 265 -35.35 -18.87 -27.18
CA ILE A 265 -35.42 -20.20 -27.81
C ILE A 265 -36.57 -21.04 -27.26
N VAL A 266 -36.98 -20.89 -26.00
CA VAL A 266 -38.09 -21.69 -25.47
C VAL A 266 -39.44 -20.99 -25.65
N MET A 267 -39.52 -19.68 -25.42
CA MET A 267 -40.78 -18.96 -25.42
C MET A 267 -41.41 -18.82 -26.81
N TYR A 268 -40.62 -18.49 -27.83
CA TYR A 268 -41.15 -18.21 -29.16
C TYR A 268 -41.40 -19.46 -30.01
N PRO A 269 -40.41 -20.35 -30.25
CA PRO A 269 -40.63 -21.49 -31.14
C PRO A 269 -41.29 -22.68 -30.44
N ILE A 270 -41.10 -22.87 -29.12
CA ILE A 270 -41.66 -24.03 -28.40
C ILE A 270 -43.01 -23.69 -27.74
N GLN A 271 -43.09 -22.58 -27.01
CA GLN A 271 -44.29 -22.23 -26.25
C GLN A 271 -45.29 -21.33 -27.00
N HIS A 272 -44.90 -20.81 -28.18
CA HIS A 272 -45.68 -19.88 -29.00
C HIS A 272 -46.28 -18.70 -28.19
N ARG A 273 -45.45 -18.12 -27.31
CA ARG A 273 -45.84 -16.96 -26.50
C ARG A 273 -45.97 -15.69 -27.33
N LYS A 274 -46.78 -14.75 -26.84
CA LYS A 274 -46.94 -13.43 -27.47
C LYS A 274 -45.60 -12.69 -27.45
N TYR A 275 -45.36 -11.93 -28.51
CA TYR A 275 -44.14 -11.14 -28.66
C TYR A 275 -43.92 -10.19 -27.48
N ARG A 276 -44.96 -9.45 -27.07
CA ARG A 276 -44.86 -8.45 -25.98
C ARG A 276 -44.50 -9.06 -24.63
N ASP A 277 -45.14 -10.16 -24.24
CA ASP A 277 -44.86 -10.84 -22.96
C ASP A 277 -43.42 -11.38 -22.90
N GLY A 278 -42.83 -11.71 -24.06
CA GLY A 278 -41.43 -12.06 -24.16
C GLY A 278 -40.49 -10.87 -23.87
N ILE A 279 -40.84 -9.66 -24.30
CA ILE A 279 -40.03 -8.45 -24.05
C ILE A 279 -39.99 -8.10 -22.55
N ASP A 280 -41.11 -8.21 -21.83
CA ASP A 280 -41.16 -7.97 -20.37
C ASP A 280 -40.17 -8.87 -19.62
N ASN A 281 -40.09 -10.15 -19.98
CA ASN A 281 -39.15 -11.09 -19.35
C ASN A 281 -37.68 -10.74 -19.68
N LEU A 282 -37.39 -10.36 -20.93
CA LEU A 282 -36.06 -9.89 -21.32
C LEU A 282 -35.65 -8.61 -20.57
N LEU A 283 -36.58 -7.68 -20.34
CA LEU A 283 -36.34 -6.47 -19.54
C LEU A 283 -36.02 -6.81 -18.08
N VAL A 284 -36.74 -7.76 -17.48
CA VAL A 284 -36.47 -8.24 -16.11
C VAL A 284 -35.03 -8.76 -15.96
N LEU A 285 -34.55 -9.55 -16.93
CA LEU A 285 -33.19 -10.08 -16.94
C LEU A 285 -32.13 -8.97 -17.09
N LEU A 286 -32.39 -7.99 -17.94
CA LEU A 286 -31.47 -6.86 -18.16
C LEU A 286 -31.39 -5.95 -16.92
N ILE A 287 -32.53 -5.47 -16.42
CA ILE A 287 -32.59 -4.50 -15.31
C ILE A 287 -32.02 -5.09 -14.02
N GLY A 288 -32.42 -6.32 -13.68
CA GLY A 288 -31.99 -6.94 -12.41
C GLY A 288 -30.65 -7.67 -12.50
N GLY A 289 -30.22 -8.06 -13.70
CA GLY A 289 -28.98 -8.81 -13.90
C GLY A 289 -27.73 -7.93 -13.84
N ILE A 290 -27.81 -6.68 -14.28
CA ILE A 290 -26.65 -5.80 -14.48
C ILE A 290 -26.23 -5.15 -13.15
N PRO A 291 -25.00 -5.41 -12.65
CA PRO A 291 -24.52 -4.83 -11.40
C PRO A 291 -23.93 -3.44 -11.61
N ILE A 292 -24.76 -2.44 -11.90
CA ILE A 292 -24.33 -1.06 -12.26
C ILE A 292 -23.49 -0.42 -11.14
N ALA A 293 -23.85 -0.61 -9.88
CA ALA A 293 -23.13 -0.03 -8.74
C ALA A 293 -21.70 -0.60 -8.53
N MET A 294 -21.31 -1.68 -9.22
CA MET A 294 -20.08 -2.40 -8.89
C MET A 294 -18.78 -1.59 -9.05
N PRO A 295 -18.54 -0.91 -10.18
CA PRO A 295 -17.36 -0.05 -10.34
C PRO A 295 -17.24 0.99 -9.23
N THR A 296 -18.34 1.67 -8.95
CA THR A 296 -18.42 2.75 -7.96
C THR A 296 -18.09 2.25 -6.56
N VAL A 297 -18.72 1.14 -6.13
CA VAL A 297 -18.54 0.61 -4.79
C VAL A 297 -17.10 0.17 -4.54
N LEU A 298 -16.47 -0.45 -5.54
CA LEU A 298 -15.07 -0.86 -5.42
C LEU A 298 -14.14 0.36 -5.39
N SER A 299 -14.36 1.36 -6.26
CA SER A 299 -13.59 2.62 -6.29
C SER A 299 -13.67 3.36 -4.94
N VAL A 300 -14.88 3.55 -4.41
CA VAL A 300 -15.13 4.22 -3.12
C VAL A 300 -14.51 3.42 -1.97
N THR A 301 -14.57 2.09 -2.02
CA THR A 301 -13.94 1.24 -0.99
C THR A 301 -12.42 1.41 -0.98
N MET A 302 -11.78 1.53 -2.14
CA MET A 302 -10.34 1.84 -2.23
C MET A 302 -10.04 3.25 -1.71
N ALA A 303 -10.85 4.25 -2.04
CA ALA A 303 -10.69 5.62 -1.56
C ALA A 303 -10.76 5.76 -0.05
N ILE A 304 -11.80 5.18 0.57
CA ILE A 304 -11.93 5.12 2.03
C ILE A 304 -10.76 4.33 2.63
N GLY A 305 -10.32 3.27 1.95
CA GLY A 305 -9.17 2.47 2.34
C GLY A 305 -7.87 3.26 2.38
N SER A 306 -7.56 3.99 1.33
CA SER A 306 -6.41 4.90 1.24
C SER A 306 -6.43 5.96 2.34
N HIS A 307 -7.59 6.58 2.57
CA HIS A 307 -7.75 7.55 3.66
C HIS A 307 -7.45 6.93 5.03
N ARG A 308 -7.91 5.70 5.29
CA ARG A 308 -7.58 4.97 6.52
C ARG A 308 -6.11 4.61 6.64
N LEU A 309 -5.46 4.25 5.54
CA LEU A 309 -4.01 3.99 5.54
C LEU A 309 -3.22 5.25 5.87
N SER A 310 -3.63 6.40 5.33
CA SER A 310 -2.98 7.67 5.67
C SER A 310 -3.15 8.02 7.15
N GLN A 311 -4.33 7.79 7.73
CA GLN A 311 -4.54 7.96 9.18
C GLN A 311 -3.65 7.02 10.03
N GLN A 312 -3.15 5.93 9.46
CA GLN A 312 -2.21 4.99 10.07
C GLN A 312 -0.75 5.28 9.69
N GLY A 313 -0.47 6.42 9.05
CA GLY A 313 0.86 6.84 8.69
C GLY A 313 1.40 6.26 7.38
N ALA A 314 0.54 5.75 6.48
CA ALA A 314 0.92 5.22 5.17
C ALA A 314 0.08 5.88 4.04
N ILE A 315 0.71 6.74 3.25
CA ILE A 315 0.05 7.43 2.13
C ILE A 315 0.22 6.61 0.85
N THR A 316 -0.88 6.22 0.22
CA THR A 316 -0.87 5.49 -1.06
C THR A 316 -0.88 6.48 -2.24
N LYS A 317 0.22 6.53 -3.00
CA LYS A 317 0.29 7.32 -4.25
C LYS A 317 -0.52 6.64 -5.35
N ARG A 318 -0.40 5.31 -5.45
CA ARG A 318 -1.19 4.47 -6.35
C ARG A 318 -2.30 3.77 -5.59
N MET A 319 -3.56 4.10 -5.89
CA MET A 319 -4.73 3.51 -5.21
C MET A 319 -4.82 1.99 -5.38
N THR A 320 -4.35 1.47 -6.52
CA THR A 320 -4.30 0.02 -6.78
C THR A 320 -3.23 -0.70 -5.95
N ALA A 321 -2.30 0.02 -5.30
CA ALA A 321 -1.30 -0.59 -4.42
C ALA A 321 -1.91 -1.27 -3.18
N ILE A 322 -3.15 -0.91 -2.81
CA ILE A 322 -3.89 -1.58 -1.73
C ILE A 322 -4.13 -3.06 -2.06
N GLU A 323 -4.37 -3.39 -3.34
CA GLU A 323 -4.55 -4.77 -3.81
C GLU A 323 -3.24 -5.56 -3.70
N GLU A 324 -2.16 -5.01 -4.22
CA GLU A 324 -0.85 -5.65 -4.20
C GLU A 324 -0.36 -5.83 -2.76
N MET A 325 -0.55 -4.83 -1.89
CA MET A 325 -0.24 -4.92 -0.47
C MET A 325 -1.06 -6.00 0.26
N ALA A 326 -2.30 -6.26 -0.15
CA ALA A 326 -3.10 -7.35 0.41
C ALA A 326 -2.57 -8.74 -0.01
N GLY A 327 -2.04 -8.84 -1.22
CA GLY A 327 -1.43 -10.03 -1.79
C GLY A 327 0.05 -10.25 -1.43
N MET A 328 0.70 -9.26 -0.80
CA MET A 328 2.11 -9.32 -0.44
C MET A 328 2.43 -10.54 0.45
N ASP A 329 3.44 -11.31 0.02
CA ASP A 329 3.93 -12.52 0.69
C ASP A 329 5.43 -12.44 1.03
N VAL A 330 6.19 -11.58 0.37
CA VAL A 330 7.59 -11.29 0.69
C VAL A 330 7.78 -9.79 0.86
N LEU A 331 8.46 -9.39 1.93
CA LEU A 331 8.86 -8.02 2.21
C LEU A 331 10.38 -7.91 2.31
N CYS A 332 10.99 -7.36 1.27
CA CYS A 332 12.40 -6.97 1.26
C CYS A 332 12.57 -5.66 2.02
N SER A 333 12.95 -5.75 3.30
CA SER A 333 13.14 -4.60 4.17
C SER A 333 14.60 -4.17 4.17
N ASP A 334 14.87 -2.90 3.89
CA ASP A 334 16.16 -2.30 4.18
C ASP A 334 16.37 -2.31 5.70
N LYS A 335 17.60 -2.59 6.12
CA LYS A 335 17.98 -2.60 7.53
C LYS A 335 17.90 -1.20 8.12
N THR A 336 18.55 -0.24 7.46
CA THR A 336 18.71 1.12 7.99
C THR A 336 17.38 1.87 7.89
N GLY A 337 16.99 2.57 8.97
CA GLY A 337 15.75 3.36 9.00
C GLY A 337 14.46 2.54 9.20
N THR A 338 14.40 1.30 8.70
CA THR A 338 13.20 0.45 8.83
C THR A 338 13.29 -0.56 9.99
N LEU A 339 14.33 -1.40 10.02
CA LEU A 339 14.54 -2.41 11.09
C LEU A 339 15.29 -1.83 12.29
N THR A 340 16.08 -0.80 12.06
CA THR A 340 16.85 -0.08 13.08
C THR A 340 16.35 1.34 13.26
N LEU A 341 16.77 1.98 14.35
CA LEU A 341 16.37 3.36 14.67
C LEU A 341 17.08 4.41 13.80
N ASN A 342 18.14 4.03 13.07
CA ASN A 342 19.04 4.98 12.39
C ASN A 342 19.54 6.10 13.33
N LYS A 343 19.66 5.77 14.62
CA LYS A 343 20.20 6.64 15.68
C LYS A 343 21.47 5.99 16.17
N LEU A 344 22.54 6.31 15.48
CA LEU A 344 23.83 5.70 15.72
C LEU A 344 24.39 6.14 17.06
N SER A 345 25.11 5.24 17.72
CA SER A 345 25.84 5.53 18.95
C SER A 345 27.24 4.98 18.84
N VAL A 346 28.21 5.65 19.47
CA VAL A 346 29.60 5.22 19.50
C VAL A 346 29.97 4.85 20.93
N ASP A 347 30.55 3.67 21.11
CA ASP A 347 31.11 3.26 22.38
C ASP A 347 32.59 3.71 22.47
N LYS A 348 32.86 4.69 23.35
CA LYS A 348 34.23 5.23 23.56
C LYS A 348 35.23 4.15 23.97
N ASN A 349 34.79 3.11 24.68
CA ASN A 349 35.70 2.06 25.15
C ASN A 349 36.28 1.25 24.00
N LEU A 350 35.53 1.12 22.90
CA LEU A 350 35.90 0.35 21.72
C LEU A 350 36.65 1.16 20.67
N VAL A 351 36.86 2.46 20.87
CA VAL A 351 37.67 3.27 19.95
C VAL A 351 39.12 2.82 20.01
N GLU A 352 39.71 2.56 18.84
CA GLU A 352 41.09 2.12 18.66
C GLU A 352 41.91 3.21 17.96
N VAL A 353 43.11 3.47 18.49
CA VAL A 353 43.98 4.57 18.02
C VAL A 353 45.27 4.00 17.45
N PHE A 354 45.69 4.51 16.29
CA PHE A 354 46.87 4.05 15.56
C PHE A 354 47.99 5.10 15.49
N ALA A 355 47.64 6.38 15.56
CA ALA A 355 48.61 7.48 15.58
C ALA A 355 49.28 7.63 16.95
N LYS A 356 50.62 7.72 16.97
CA LYS A 356 51.38 7.97 18.21
C LYS A 356 51.08 9.37 18.74
N GLY A 357 50.82 9.48 20.05
CA GLY A 357 50.57 10.76 20.72
C GLY A 357 49.14 11.30 20.57
N VAL A 358 48.21 10.50 20.08
CA VAL A 358 46.78 10.84 19.98
C VAL A 358 46.01 10.00 20.99
N ASP A 359 45.08 10.61 21.73
CA ASP A 359 44.16 9.92 22.64
C ASP A 359 42.81 9.60 21.95
N LYS A 360 41.95 8.84 22.62
CA LYS A 360 40.64 8.46 22.08
C LYS A 360 39.73 9.67 21.87
N ASP A 361 39.76 10.64 22.78
CA ASP A 361 38.92 11.84 22.71
C ASP A 361 39.32 12.76 21.55
N HIS A 362 40.61 12.86 21.21
CA HIS A 362 41.09 13.62 20.05
C HIS A 362 40.67 12.96 18.73
N VAL A 363 40.57 11.61 18.66
CA VAL A 363 40.00 10.94 17.48
C VAL A 363 38.53 11.34 17.28
N ILE A 364 37.75 11.37 18.38
CA ILE A 364 36.34 11.80 18.35
C ILE A 364 36.25 13.27 17.96
N LEU A 365 37.12 14.14 18.48
CA LEU A 365 37.16 15.56 18.10
C LEU A 365 37.47 15.75 16.61
N LEU A 366 38.43 15.01 16.05
CA LEU A 366 38.73 15.05 14.61
C LEU A 366 37.56 14.54 13.76
N ALA A 367 36.87 13.49 14.22
CA ALA A 367 35.65 13.01 13.57
C ALA A 367 34.53 14.06 13.62
N ALA A 368 34.34 14.72 14.76
CA ALA A 368 33.35 15.79 14.94
C ALA A 368 33.69 17.02 14.09
N ARG A 369 34.98 17.38 13.98
CA ARG A 369 35.46 18.41 13.04
C ARG A 369 35.09 18.05 11.60
N ALA A 370 35.32 16.82 11.18
CA ALA A 370 34.93 16.33 9.86
C ALA A 370 33.41 16.09 9.69
N SER A 371 32.57 16.50 10.67
CA SER A 371 31.10 16.44 10.60
C SER A 371 30.50 17.82 10.31
N ARG A 372 29.31 17.86 9.72
CA ARG A 372 28.49 19.07 9.70
C ARG A 372 27.92 19.35 11.10
N ILE A 373 27.69 20.63 11.39
CA ILE A 373 27.02 21.09 12.61
C ILE A 373 25.55 21.42 12.33
N GLU A 374 25.30 21.94 11.13
CA GLU A 374 23.96 22.29 10.66
C GLU A 374 23.45 21.23 9.68
N ASN A 375 22.16 20.89 9.77
CA ASN A 375 21.49 19.91 8.92
C ASN A 375 22.25 18.56 8.83
N GLN A 376 22.43 17.92 9.99
CA GLN A 376 23.32 16.78 10.20
C GLN A 376 22.74 15.44 9.70
N ASP A 377 23.60 14.62 9.09
CA ASP A 377 23.34 13.20 8.89
C ASP A 377 23.33 12.46 10.24
N ALA A 378 22.69 11.29 10.31
CA ALA A 378 22.63 10.49 11.55
C ALA A 378 24.01 10.13 12.13
N ILE A 379 25.01 9.90 11.26
CA ILE A 379 26.41 9.66 11.68
C ILE A 379 27.01 10.93 12.27
N ASP A 380 26.80 12.07 11.62
CA ASP A 380 27.34 13.36 12.01
C ASP A 380 26.77 13.80 13.37
N ALA A 381 25.45 13.66 13.53
CA ALA A 381 24.77 13.94 14.78
C ALA A 381 25.27 13.04 15.93
N ALA A 382 25.49 11.75 15.67
CA ALA A 382 26.01 10.81 16.67
C ALA A 382 27.43 11.16 17.13
N ILE A 383 28.29 11.59 16.20
CA ILE A 383 29.68 11.95 16.51
C ILE A 383 29.76 13.32 17.19
N VAL A 384 28.97 14.30 16.74
CA VAL A 384 28.93 15.63 17.38
C VAL A 384 28.32 15.54 18.78
N GLY A 385 27.29 14.71 18.96
CA GLY A 385 26.67 14.44 20.26
C GLY A 385 27.54 13.63 21.24
N MET A 386 28.67 13.08 20.79
CA MET A 386 29.66 12.43 21.67
C MET A 386 30.53 13.42 22.45
N LEU A 387 30.61 14.66 21.99
CA LEU A 387 31.32 15.74 22.68
C LEU A 387 30.47 16.23 23.86
N ALA A 388 31.13 16.74 24.90
CA ALA A 388 30.42 17.28 26.06
C ALA A 388 29.61 18.54 25.68
N ASP A 389 30.17 19.37 24.79
CA ASP A 389 29.49 20.49 24.15
C ASP A 389 29.70 20.41 22.61
N PRO A 390 28.63 20.38 21.80
CA PRO A 390 28.73 20.43 20.33
C PRO A 390 29.58 21.59 19.80
N LYS A 391 29.69 22.70 20.53
CA LYS A 391 30.52 23.84 20.13
C LYS A 391 32.02 23.53 20.11
N GLU A 392 32.46 22.53 20.87
CA GLU A 392 33.86 22.07 20.86
C GLU A 392 34.29 21.58 19.47
N ALA A 393 33.35 21.10 18.64
CA ALA A 393 33.62 20.65 17.28
C ALA A 393 34.23 21.75 16.38
N ARG A 394 34.02 23.04 16.68
CA ARG A 394 34.64 24.18 15.97
C ARG A 394 35.44 25.11 16.87
N ALA A 395 35.52 24.83 18.17
CA ALA A 395 36.32 25.63 19.08
C ALA A 395 37.80 25.66 18.64
N GLY A 396 38.32 26.87 18.43
CA GLY A 396 39.71 27.09 18.00
C GLY A 396 40.02 26.67 16.56
N ALA A 397 39.02 26.40 15.72
CA ALA A 397 39.20 26.01 14.31
C ALA A 397 38.34 26.87 13.39
N ARG A 398 38.97 27.69 12.54
CA ARG A 398 38.28 28.45 11.49
C ARG A 398 38.07 27.58 10.26
N GLU A 399 36.82 27.26 9.95
CA GLU A 399 36.44 26.50 8.76
C GLU A 399 36.78 27.26 7.47
N VAL A 400 37.39 26.56 6.51
CA VAL A 400 37.72 27.11 5.17
C VAL A 400 36.88 26.43 4.10
N HIS A 401 36.80 25.11 4.15
CA HIS A 401 36.04 24.32 3.20
C HIS A 401 35.65 22.98 3.80
N PHE A 402 34.42 22.57 3.53
CA PHE A 402 33.89 21.28 3.89
C PHE A 402 33.60 20.48 2.62
N LEU A 403 34.20 19.30 2.52
CA LEU A 403 33.91 18.33 1.48
C LEU A 403 32.77 17.42 1.95
N PRO A 404 31.56 17.53 1.36
CA PRO A 404 30.40 16.74 1.76
C PRO A 404 30.55 15.26 1.38
N PHE A 405 29.66 14.43 1.93
CA PHE A 405 29.69 12.99 1.67
C PHE A 405 29.34 12.69 0.21
N ASN A 406 30.16 11.84 -0.42
CA ASN A 406 29.89 11.29 -1.75
C ASN A 406 29.82 9.76 -1.67
N PRO A 407 28.77 9.09 -2.21
CA PRO A 407 28.68 7.63 -2.24
C PRO A 407 29.84 6.90 -2.92
N VAL A 408 30.56 7.56 -3.83
CA VAL A 408 31.74 6.99 -4.51
C VAL A 408 32.98 7.09 -3.63
N ASP A 409 33.27 8.29 -3.11
CA ASP A 409 34.45 8.53 -2.26
C ASP A 409 34.29 7.98 -0.84
N LYS A 410 33.03 7.82 -0.38
CA LYS A 410 32.60 7.34 0.94
C LYS A 410 33.31 8.03 2.11
N ARG A 411 33.58 9.33 1.99
CA ARG A 411 34.24 10.15 3.00
C ARG A 411 33.70 11.57 3.03
N THR A 412 33.99 12.24 4.13
CA THR A 412 33.82 13.69 4.34
C THR A 412 35.14 14.26 4.81
N ALA A 413 35.38 15.55 4.59
CA ALA A 413 36.57 16.22 5.08
C ALA A 413 36.30 17.67 5.45
N LEU A 414 36.93 18.15 6.51
CA LEU A 414 36.97 19.56 6.87
C LEU A 414 38.40 20.06 6.71
N THR A 415 38.56 21.14 5.93
CA THR A 415 39.79 21.95 5.90
C THR A 415 39.60 23.15 6.81
N TYR A 416 40.47 23.31 7.80
CA TYR A 416 40.37 24.36 8.82
C TYR A 416 41.73 24.96 9.16
N ILE A 417 41.71 26.19 9.67
CA ILE A 417 42.87 26.89 10.21
C ILE A 417 42.81 26.80 11.72
N ASP A 418 43.88 26.31 12.34
CA ASP A 418 43.99 26.29 13.81
C ASP A 418 44.29 27.68 14.41
N ALA A 419 44.34 27.77 15.73
CA ALA A 419 44.67 29.00 16.45
C ALA A 419 46.09 29.52 16.14
N ASP A 420 47.01 28.64 15.73
CA ASP A 420 48.40 28.96 15.39
C ASP A 420 48.57 29.39 13.92
N GLY A 421 47.48 29.42 13.14
CA GLY A 421 47.48 29.83 11.73
C GLY A 421 47.96 28.75 10.75
N ASN A 422 48.04 27.49 11.19
CA ASN A 422 48.36 26.35 10.34
C ASN A 422 47.08 25.73 9.76
N TRP A 423 47.21 25.23 8.52
CA TRP A 423 46.10 24.61 7.82
C TRP A 423 46.13 23.11 8.03
N HIS A 424 45.01 22.59 8.54
CA HIS A 424 44.80 21.17 8.80
C HIS A 424 43.61 20.67 8.01
N ARG A 425 43.65 19.40 7.66
CA ARG A 425 42.53 18.69 7.04
C ARG A 425 42.23 17.43 7.85
N ALA A 426 41.00 17.33 8.35
CA ALA A 426 40.50 16.13 9.01
C ALA A 426 39.50 15.44 8.08
N SER A 427 39.55 14.12 7.98
CA SER A 427 38.62 13.33 7.17
C SER A 427 38.12 12.14 7.94
N LYS A 428 36.85 11.78 7.70
CA LYS A 428 36.24 10.55 8.18
C LYS A 428 35.56 9.83 7.03
N GLY A 429 35.49 8.50 7.09
CA GLY A 429 34.85 7.73 6.03
C GLY A 429 34.91 6.23 6.22
N ALA A 430 34.50 5.51 5.18
CA ALA A 430 34.61 4.06 5.12
C ALA A 430 36.09 3.63 5.33
N PRO A 431 36.38 2.66 6.22
CA PRO A 431 37.75 2.30 6.53
C PRO A 431 38.59 1.93 5.32
N GLU A 432 38.04 1.17 4.37
CA GLU A 432 38.74 0.82 3.12
C GLU A 432 39.24 2.06 2.34
N GLN A 433 38.39 3.08 2.22
CA GLN A 433 38.74 4.30 1.47
C GLN A 433 39.76 5.15 2.22
N ILE A 434 39.61 5.27 3.54
CA ILE A 434 40.58 5.98 4.38
C ILE A 434 41.92 5.25 4.42
N MET A 435 41.93 3.91 4.37
CA MET A 435 43.16 3.12 4.30
C MET A 435 43.91 3.35 2.99
N ILE A 436 43.20 3.39 1.86
CA ILE A 436 43.77 3.73 0.55
C ILE A 436 44.33 5.15 0.57
N LEU A 437 43.58 6.10 1.15
CA LEU A 437 43.99 7.50 1.27
C LEU A 437 45.31 7.67 2.04
N CYS A 438 45.49 6.92 3.12
CA CYS A 438 46.67 6.99 3.97
C CYS A 438 47.86 6.17 3.43
N GLY A 439 47.70 5.38 2.37
CA GLY A 439 48.77 4.53 1.83
C GLY A 439 49.34 3.56 2.88
N LEU A 440 48.48 2.94 3.71
CA LEU A 440 48.90 2.06 4.80
C LEU A 440 49.70 0.84 4.30
N LYS A 441 50.78 0.50 5.02
CA LYS A 441 51.58 -0.72 4.79
C LYS A 441 50.78 -1.98 5.15
N ASP A 442 51.09 -3.10 4.50
CA ASP A 442 50.34 -4.37 4.63
C ASP A 442 50.19 -4.88 6.07
N ASP A 443 51.19 -4.73 6.94
CA ASP A 443 51.09 -5.19 8.34
C ASP A 443 50.08 -4.36 9.16
N ALA A 444 50.11 -3.04 8.99
CA ALA A 444 49.14 -2.16 9.64
C ALA A 444 47.73 -2.36 9.08
N LYS A 445 47.62 -2.59 7.77
CA LYS A 445 46.36 -2.91 7.10
C LYS A 445 45.72 -4.20 7.66
N LYS A 446 46.51 -5.27 7.86
CA LYS A 446 46.03 -6.52 8.50
C LYS A 446 45.49 -6.30 9.91
N LYS A 447 46.17 -5.48 10.73
CA LYS A 447 45.69 -5.14 12.07
C LYS A 447 44.37 -4.39 12.04
N VAL A 448 44.22 -3.42 11.14
CA VAL A 448 42.97 -2.65 10.97
C VAL A 448 41.83 -3.58 10.55
N HIS A 449 42.04 -4.46 9.56
CA HIS A 449 41.01 -5.43 9.15
C HIS A 449 40.59 -6.36 10.29
N ALA A 450 41.53 -6.89 11.08
CA ALA A 450 41.19 -7.76 12.21
C ALA A 450 40.29 -7.07 13.26
N ILE A 451 40.47 -5.76 13.48
CA ILE A 451 39.61 -4.99 14.39
C ILE A 451 38.24 -4.71 13.77
N ILE A 452 38.20 -4.41 12.46
CA ILE A 452 36.94 -4.24 11.72
C ILE A 452 36.11 -5.53 11.79
N ASP A 453 36.73 -6.69 11.58
CA ASP A 453 36.04 -7.99 11.68
C ASP A 453 35.52 -8.24 13.09
N LYS A 454 36.30 -7.91 14.13
CA LYS A 454 35.87 -8.01 15.54
C LYS A 454 34.70 -7.07 15.87
N PHE A 455 34.63 -5.90 15.25
CA PHE A 455 33.47 -5.01 15.35
C PHE A 455 32.27 -5.62 14.63
N ALA A 456 32.48 -6.17 13.43
CA ALA A 456 31.43 -6.78 12.62
C ALA A 456 30.80 -8.00 13.32
N GLU A 457 31.59 -8.84 13.99
CA GLU A 457 31.10 -9.96 14.82
C GLU A 457 30.16 -9.51 15.95
N ARG A 458 30.35 -8.29 16.46
CA ARG A 458 29.50 -7.69 17.50
C ARG A 458 28.31 -6.91 16.93
N GLY A 459 28.18 -6.85 15.59
CA GLY A 459 27.17 -6.08 14.90
C GLY A 459 27.46 -4.57 14.87
N LEU A 460 28.72 -4.17 15.03
CA LEU A 460 29.15 -2.77 15.03
C LEU A 460 29.73 -2.41 13.66
N ARG A 461 29.27 -1.29 13.10
CA ARG A 461 29.84 -0.71 11.88
C ARG A 461 31.11 0.05 12.23
N SER A 462 32.11 0.02 11.37
CA SER A 462 33.39 0.69 11.58
C SER A 462 33.48 2.00 10.77
N LEU A 463 33.98 3.08 11.39
CA LEU A 463 34.28 4.36 10.74
C LEU A 463 35.73 4.75 11.01
N ALA A 464 36.49 5.10 9.97
CA ALA A 464 37.88 5.49 10.12
C ALA A 464 38.05 7.02 10.07
N VAL A 465 39.07 7.50 10.78
CA VAL A 465 39.44 8.92 10.83
C VAL A 465 40.90 9.08 10.41
N ALA A 466 41.15 10.06 9.56
CA ALA A 466 42.47 10.47 9.12
C ALA A 466 42.67 11.98 9.27
N ARG A 467 43.93 12.39 9.36
CA ARG A 467 44.32 13.80 9.38
C ARG A 467 45.52 14.06 8.49
N GLN A 468 45.68 15.31 8.08
CA GLN A 468 46.74 15.77 7.20
C GLN A 468 47.00 17.25 7.46
N GLU A 469 48.25 17.69 7.29
CA GLU A 469 48.61 19.11 7.26
C GLU A 469 48.65 19.61 5.81
N VAL A 470 48.33 20.88 5.58
CA VAL A 470 48.37 21.52 4.25
C VAL A 470 49.44 22.63 4.27
N PRO A 471 50.71 22.31 3.96
CA PRO A 471 51.81 23.27 4.08
C PRO A 471 51.67 24.49 3.17
N GLU A 472 51.07 24.31 1.99
CA GLU A 472 50.89 25.34 0.97
C GLU A 472 49.80 26.36 1.31
N LYS A 473 49.03 26.15 2.39
CA LYS A 473 47.97 27.04 2.89
C LYS A 473 46.96 27.51 1.83
N THR A 474 46.68 26.64 0.85
CA THR A 474 45.69 26.87 -0.22
C THR A 474 44.61 25.78 -0.21
N LYS A 475 43.38 26.16 -0.60
CA LYS A 475 42.22 25.25 -0.62
C LYS A 475 42.42 24.07 -1.58
N GLU A 476 42.95 24.35 -2.77
CA GLU A 476 43.08 23.40 -3.88
C GLU A 476 44.29 22.47 -3.74
N SER A 477 45.21 22.74 -2.81
CA SER A 477 46.39 21.91 -2.63
C SER A 477 46.02 20.52 -2.10
N ALA A 478 46.72 19.52 -2.65
CA ALA A 478 46.60 18.13 -2.22
C ALA A 478 47.04 17.94 -0.76
N GLY A 479 47.91 18.80 -0.22
CA GLY A 479 48.48 18.72 1.14
C GLY A 479 49.57 17.66 1.30
N GLY A 480 49.99 17.38 2.54
CA GLY A 480 51.02 16.37 2.88
C GLY A 480 50.55 14.89 2.82
N PRO A 481 51.28 13.91 3.37
CA PRO A 481 50.75 12.54 3.47
C PRO A 481 49.65 12.43 4.54
N TRP A 482 48.58 11.69 4.24
CA TRP A 482 47.51 11.43 5.21
C TRP A 482 47.97 10.45 6.29
N GLN A 483 47.65 10.78 7.54
CA GLN A 483 47.91 9.93 8.70
C GLN A 483 46.61 9.24 9.14
N PHE A 484 46.63 7.90 9.20
CA PHE A 484 45.53 7.12 9.78
C PHE A 484 45.51 7.29 11.30
N VAL A 485 44.46 7.88 11.84
CA VAL A 485 44.40 8.28 13.25
C VAL A 485 43.77 7.19 14.11
N GLY A 486 42.57 6.74 13.74
CA GLY A 486 41.79 5.84 14.59
C GLY A 486 40.57 5.25 13.88
N LEU A 487 39.98 4.26 14.56
CA LEU A 487 38.77 3.56 14.14
C LEU A 487 37.70 3.70 15.24
N LEU A 488 36.51 4.14 14.86
CA LEU A 488 35.34 4.24 15.72
C LEU A 488 34.38 3.09 15.41
N SER A 489 33.73 2.59 16.46
CA SER A 489 32.64 1.63 16.35
C SER A 489 31.29 2.36 16.43
N LEU A 490 30.42 2.11 15.47
CA LEU A 490 29.07 2.65 15.36
C LEU A 490 28.08 1.52 15.59
N PHE A 491 27.22 1.68 16.57
CA PHE A 491 26.12 0.77 16.84
C PHE A 491 24.81 1.39 16.36
N ASP A 492 24.05 0.61 15.57
CA ASP A 492 22.70 0.95 15.15
C ASP A 492 21.71 0.04 15.88
N PRO A 493 21.02 0.53 16.93
CA PRO A 493 20.13 -0.31 17.71
C PRO A 493 18.90 -0.73 16.89
N PRO A 494 18.46 -2.00 17.00
CA PRO A 494 17.18 -2.42 16.43
C PRO A 494 16.03 -1.66 17.12
N ARG A 495 14.92 -1.47 16.41
CA ARG A 495 13.73 -0.88 17.05
C ARG A 495 13.13 -1.86 18.05
N HIS A 496 12.49 -1.31 19.08
CA HIS A 496 11.86 -2.09 20.15
C HIS A 496 10.69 -2.96 19.63
N ASP A 497 10.02 -2.52 18.57
CA ASP A 497 8.85 -3.16 17.96
C ASP A 497 9.19 -4.07 16.78
N SER A 498 10.39 -3.95 16.18
CA SER A 498 10.76 -4.70 14.97
C SER A 498 10.72 -6.22 15.17
N ALA A 499 11.21 -6.74 16.30
CA ALA A 499 11.22 -8.18 16.56
C ALA A 499 9.80 -8.77 16.66
N GLU A 500 8.90 -8.13 17.41
CA GLU A 500 7.49 -8.53 17.48
C GLU A 500 6.80 -8.40 16.12
N THR A 501 7.12 -7.34 15.39
CA THR A 501 6.55 -7.08 14.06
C THR A 501 6.97 -8.13 13.04
N ILE A 502 8.22 -8.59 13.04
CA ILE A 502 8.69 -9.68 12.17
C ILE A 502 7.92 -10.97 12.47
N LEU A 503 7.73 -11.32 13.75
CA LEU A 503 6.92 -12.47 14.15
C LEU A 503 5.46 -12.33 13.69
N LYS A 504 4.89 -11.13 13.83
CA LYS A 504 3.53 -10.82 13.36
C LYS A 504 3.41 -10.91 11.84
N ALA A 505 4.41 -10.44 11.09
CA ALA A 505 4.49 -10.56 9.64
C ALA A 505 4.50 -12.03 9.21
N LEU A 506 5.33 -12.85 9.87
CA LEU A 506 5.43 -14.29 9.60
C LEU A 506 4.10 -15.01 9.89
N ASN A 507 3.43 -14.68 11.00
CA ASN A 507 2.09 -15.19 11.32
C ASN A 507 1.02 -14.78 10.29
N LEU A 508 1.27 -13.69 9.57
CA LEU A 508 0.44 -13.21 8.46
C LEU A 508 0.87 -13.78 7.09
N GLY A 509 1.83 -14.71 7.07
CA GLY A 509 2.37 -15.29 5.85
C GLY A 509 3.20 -14.31 5.01
N VAL A 510 3.77 -13.27 5.62
CA VAL A 510 4.71 -12.33 4.98
C VAL A 510 6.12 -12.66 5.46
N ASN A 511 6.97 -13.16 4.57
CA ASN A 511 8.37 -13.41 4.87
C ASN A 511 9.17 -12.10 4.78
N VAL A 512 9.75 -11.65 5.89
CA VAL A 512 10.58 -10.44 5.92
C VAL A 512 12.03 -10.82 5.61
N LYS A 513 12.59 -10.25 4.55
CA LYS A 513 13.98 -10.47 4.13
C LYS A 513 14.80 -9.20 4.37
N MET A 514 15.91 -9.30 5.10
CA MET A 514 16.79 -8.15 5.34
C MET A 514 17.61 -7.83 4.08
N ILE A 515 17.65 -6.57 3.68
CA ILE A 515 18.53 -6.05 2.64
C ILE A 515 19.48 -5.05 3.28
N THR A 516 20.79 -5.26 3.14
CA THR A 516 21.75 -4.30 3.71
C THR A 516 23.04 -4.20 2.90
N GLY A 517 23.60 -3.00 2.85
CA GLY A 517 24.96 -2.74 2.36
C GLY A 517 26.06 -3.12 3.36
N ASP A 518 25.70 -3.47 4.60
CA ASP A 518 26.66 -3.93 5.61
C ASP A 518 27.23 -5.31 5.29
N GLN A 519 28.36 -5.63 5.90
CA GLN A 519 28.96 -6.96 5.79
C GLN A 519 28.06 -8.05 6.39
N LEU A 520 28.24 -9.28 5.92
CA LEU A 520 27.41 -10.42 6.31
C LEU A 520 27.41 -10.70 7.82
N ALA A 521 28.55 -10.51 8.50
CA ALA A 521 28.64 -10.70 9.95
C ALA A 521 27.70 -9.75 10.72
N ILE A 522 27.67 -8.47 10.33
CA ILE A 522 26.79 -7.46 10.93
C ILE A 522 25.32 -7.80 10.64
N ALA A 523 25.01 -8.19 9.40
CA ALA A 523 23.67 -8.58 9.00
C ALA A 523 23.16 -9.78 9.82
N LYS A 524 23.98 -10.83 9.96
CA LYS A 524 23.64 -12.03 10.75
C LYS A 524 23.46 -11.72 12.23
N GLU A 525 24.32 -10.90 12.83
CA GLU A 525 24.19 -10.52 14.23
C GLU A 525 22.94 -9.65 14.48
N THR A 526 22.65 -8.73 13.56
CA THR A 526 21.41 -7.93 13.61
C THR A 526 20.18 -8.82 13.43
N GLY A 527 20.19 -9.73 12.46
CA GLY A 527 19.13 -10.70 12.20
C GLY A 527 18.88 -11.63 13.40
N ARG A 528 19.95 -12.07 14.08
CA ARG A 528 19.88 -12.87 15.31
C ARG A 528 19.17 -12.12 16.43
N ARG A 529 19.50 -10.83 16.65
CA ARG A 529 18.84 -10.00 17.67
C ARG A 529 17.38 -9.68 17.35
N LEU A 530 17.06 -9.53 16.08
CA LEU A 530 15.69 -9.28 15.60
C LEU A 530 14.81 -10.54 15.55
N GLY A 531 15.40 -11.74 15.65
CA GLY A 531 14.67 -13.00 15.51
C GLY A 531 14.30 -13.36 14.07
N MET A 532 15.00 -12.81 13.07
CA MET A 532 14.74 -13.04 11.64
C MET A 532 15.37 -14.34 11.11
N GLY A 533 16.33 -14.90 11.85
CA GLY A 533 17.17 -16.01 11.38
C GLY A 533 18.56 -15.55 10.94
N THR A 534 19.44 -16.53 10.68
CA THR A 534 20.83 -16.28 10.25
C THR A 534 21.14 -16.88 8.89
N ASN A 535 20.14 -17.38 8.16
CA ASN A 535 20.30 -17.94 6.82
C ASN A 535 20.42 -16.81 5.78
N MET A 536 21.47 -16.01 5.92
CA MET A 536 21.75 -14.85 5.09
C MET A 536 22.97 -15.09 4.21
N TYR A 537 22.94 -14.54 3.01
CA TYR A 537 23.99 -14.71 2.01
C TYR A 537 24.53 -13.35 1.55
N PRO A 538 25.81 -13.28 1.17
CA PRO A 538 26.34 -12.08 0.55
C PRO A 538 25.79 -11.97 -0.88
N SER A 539 25.46 -10.76 -1.31
CA SER A 539 24.86 -10.53 -2.62
C SER A 539 25.80 -10.83 -3.80
N SER A 540 27.11 -10.78 -3.59
CA SER A 540 28.13 -11.17 -4.58
C SER A 540 28.03 -12.65 -4.97
N SER A 541 27.59 -13.52 -4.06
CA SER A 541 27.34 -14.93 -4.35
C SER A 541 26.10 -15.16 -5.23
N LEU A 542 25.23 -14.14 -5.40
CA LEU A 542 24.01 -14.23 -6.21
C LEU A 542 24.22 -13.87 -7.68
N LEU A 543 25.19 -13.02 -7.99
CA LEU A 543 25.38 -12.45 -9.34
C LEU A 543 26.56 -13.05 -10.12
N GLY A 544 27.40 -13.85 -9.47
CA GLY A 544 28.35 -14.74 -10.12
C GLY A 544 29.48 -14.06 -10.91
N GLN A 545 30.61 -13.82 -10.26
CA GLN A 545 31.94 -13.92 -10.88
C GLN A 545 32.89 -14.90 -10.16
N HIS A 546 32.56 -15.33 -8.94
CA HIS A 546 33.21 -16.45 -8.26
C HIS A 546 32.13 -17.37 -7.68
N LYS A 547 31.86 -18.48 -8.37
CA LYS A 547 31.08 -19.58 -7.80
C LYS A 547 31.97 -20.25 -6.74
N ASP A 548 31.69 -20.03 -5.47
CA ASP A 548 32.15 -20.96 -4.44
C ASP A 548 31.57 -22.34 -4.79
N GLU A 549 32.42 -23.36 -4.89
CA GLU A 549 32.03 -24.73 -5.27
C GLU A 549 30.97 -25.32 -4.31
N SER A 550 30.86 -24.79 -3.09
CA SER A 550 29.87 -25.18 -2.08
C SER A 550 28.45 -24.65 -2.35
N ILE A 551 28.28 -23.61 -3.19
CA ILE A 551 26.98 -22.99 -3.51
C ILE A 551 26.37 -23.62 -4.79
N ALA A 552 27.13 -24.46 -5.50
CA ALA A 552 26.75 -25.03 -6.79
C ALA A 552 25.57 -26.03 -6.76
N SER A 553 25.10 -26.46 -5.59
CA SER A 553 24.06 -27.50 -5.48
C SER A 553 22.61 -26.99 -5.58
N LEU A 554 22.36 -25.69 -5.41
CA LEU A 554 21.01 -25.09 -5.50
C LEU A 554 20.98 -23.99 -6.57
N PRO A 555 19.91 -23.92 -7.39
CA PRO A 555 19.69 -22.77 -8.25
C PRO A 555 19.65 -21.47 -7.44
N ILE A 556 20.28 -20.41 -7.96
CA ILE A 556 20.36 -19.09 -7.29
C ILE A 556 18.96 -18.57 -6.90
N GLU A 557 17.96 -18.82 -7.75
CA GLU A 557 16.58 -18.43 -7.50
C GLU A 557 15.97 -19.12 -6.26
N GLU A 558 16.28 -20.40 -6.06
CA GLU A 558 15.82 -21.15 -4.88
C GLU A 558 16.57 -20.72 -3.62
N LEU A 559 17.85 -20.35 -3.76
CA LEU A 559 18.63 -19.77 -2.67
C LEU A 559 18.06 -18.42 -2.25
N ILE A 560 17.69 -17.56 -3.21
CA ILE A 560 17.07 -16.26 -2.93
C ILE A 560 15.72 -16.43 -2.21
N GLU A 561 14.92 -17.40 -2.65
CA GLU A 561 13.64 -17.72 -2.03
C GLU A 561 13.80 -18.19 -0.58
N LYS A 562 14.81 -19.03 -0.29
CA LYS A 562 15.09 -19.58 1.05
C LYS A 562 15.90 -18.66 1.97
N ALA A 563 16.52 -17.61 1.45
CA ALA A 563 17.36 -16.71 2.23
C ALA A 563 16.53 -15.78 3.14
N ASP A 564 16.97 -15.59 4.38
CA ASP A 564 16.37 -14.63 5.34
C ASP A 564 16.88 -13.20 5.11
N GLY A 565 17.94 -13.04 4.32
CA GLY A 565 18.48 -11.72 4.01
C GLY A 565 19.76 -11.75 3.18
N PHE A 566 20.12 -10.57 2.70
CA PHE A 566 21.23 -10.34 1.80
C PHE A 566 22.10 -9.20 2.32
N ALA A 567 23.41 -9.45 2.34
CA ALA A 567 24.41 -8.51 2.84
C ALA A 567 25.34 -8.02 1.71
N GLY A 568 26.00 -6.88 1.94
CA GLY A 568 26.86 -6.22 0.96
C GLY A 568 26.12 -5.87 -0.34
N VAL A 569 24.82 -5.57 -0.23
CA VAL A 569 23.93 -5.39 -1.38
C VAL A 569 24.18 -4.03 -2.03
N PHE A 570 24.55 -4.05 -3.32
CA PHE A 570 24.64 -2.85 -4.15
C PHE A 570 23.27 -2.54 -4.78
N PRO A 571 23.06 -1.31 -5.29
CA PRO A 571 21.77 -0.90 -5.86
C PRO A 571 21.26 -1.84 -6.98
N GLU A 572 22.15 -2.26 -7.87
CA GLU A 572 21.86 -3.23 -8.94
C GLU A 572 21.40 -4.59 -8.38
N HIS A 573 21.98 -5.00 -7.26
CA HIS A 573 21.66 -6.26 -6.60
C HIS A 573 20.27 -6.20 -5.97
N LYS A 574 19.86 -5.04 -5.43
CA LYS A 574 18.49 -4.83 -4.90
C LYS A 574 17.45 -5.07 -6.01
N TYR A 575 17.67 -4.50 -7.18
CA TYR A 575 16.80 -4.68 -8.35
C TYR A 575 16.71 -6.15 -8.76
N GLU A 576 17.85 -6.85 -8.90
CA GLU A 576 17.85 -8.24 -9.35
C GLU A 576 17.22 -9.18 -8.33
N ILE A 577 17.43 -8.96 -7.01
CA ILE A 577 16.78 -9.75 -5.95
C ILE A 577 15.25 -9.66 -6.07
N VAL A 578 14.71 -8.44 -6.18
CA VAL A 578 13.26 -8.22 -6.33
C VAL A 578 12.74 -8.88 -7.60
N LYS A 579 13.44 -8.70 -8.73
CA LYS A 579 13.06 -9.30 -10.01
C LYS A 579 13.04 -10.83 -9.94
N LYS A 580 14.03 -11.46 -9.28
CA LYS A 580 14.07 -12.91 -9.10
C LYS A 580 12.94 -13.43 -8.21
N LEU A 581 12.58 -12.71 -7.16
CA LEU A 581 11.41 -13.05 -6.34
C LEU A 581 10.10 -12.94 -7.14
N GLN A 582 9.96 -11.92 -7.98
CA GLN A 582 8.82 -11.76 -8.90
C GLN A 582 8.74 -12.87 -9.95
N GLU A 583 9.86 -13.29 -10.54
CA GLU A 583 9.93 -14.41 -11.49
C GLU A 583 9.44 -15.73 -10.85
N ARG A 584 9.64 -15.87 -9.53
CA ARG A 584 9.12 -16.98 -8.71
C ARG A 584 7.65 -16.81 -8.29
N LYS A 585 6.97 -15.77 -8.79
CA LYS A 585 5.56 -15.42 -8.53
C LYS A 585 5.26 -14.96 -7.11
N HIS A 586 6.27 -14.53 -6.35
CA HIS A 586 6.05 -13.80 -5.10
C HIS A 586 5.60 -12.38 -5.41
N ILE A 587 4.70 -11.84 -4.58
CA ILE A 587 4.32 -10.43 -4.62
C ILE A 587 5.25 -9.71 -3.65
N CYS A 588 6.26 -9.07 -4.22
CA CYS A 588 7.38 -8.52 -3.47
C CYS A 588 7.12 -7.06 -3.10
N GLY A 589 7.00 -6.79 -1.79
CA GLY A 589 7.15 -5.44 -1.26
C GLY A 589 8.63 -5.13 -1.03
N MET A 590 9.05 -3.90 -1.32
CA MET A 590 10.42 -3.45 -1.03
C MET A 590 10.40 -2.10 -0.35
N THR A 591 11.18 -1.94 0.73
CA THR A 591 11.41 -0.64 1.35
C THR A 591 12.70 -0.01 0.85
N GLY A 592 12.74 1.32 0.75
CA GLY A 592 13.96 2.05 0.40
C GLY A 592 13.93 3.49 0.91
N ASP A 593 15.13 4.06 1.07
CA ASP A 593 15.33 5.42 1.61
C ASP A 593 16.09 6.34 0.64
N GLY A 594 16.98 5.79 -0.19
CA GLY A 594 17.88 6.57 -1.04
C GLY A 594 17.54 6.58 -2.54
N VAL A 595 18.19 7.50 -3.27
CA VAL A 595 18.17 7.58 -4.75
C VAL A 595 18.57 6.30 -5.46
N ASN A 596 19.35 5.47 -4.78
CA ASN A 596 19.85 4.21 -5.30
C ASN A 596 18.80 3.11 -5.28
N ASP A 597 17.76 3.26 -4.45
CA ASP A 597 16.70 2.27 -4.31
C ASP A 597 15.56 2.51 -5.28
N ALA A 598 15.50 3.69 -5.90
CA ALA A 598 14.45 4.07 -6.84
C ALA A 598 14.19 3.03 -7.96
N PRO A 599 15.21 2.44 -8.63
CA PRO A 599 14.97 1.41 -9.64
C PRO A 599 14.32 0.15 -9.06
N ALA A 600 14.74 -0.26 -7.87
CA ALA A 600 14.26 -1.46 -7.22
C ALA A 600 12.85 -1.25 -6.62
N LEU A 601 12.57 -0.06 -6.07
CA LEU A 601 11.24 0.37 -5.62
C LEU A 601 10.23 0.38 -6.77
N LYS A 602 10.62 0.91 -7.93
CA LYS A 602 9.75 0.95 -9.12
C LYS A 602 9.53 -0.44 -9.73
N LYS A 603 10.50 -1.35 -9.56
CA LYS A 603 10.40 -2.73 -10.05
C LYS A 603 9.54 -3.61 -9.15
N ALA A 604 9.60 -3.38 -7.84
CA ALA A 604 8.79 -4.09 -6.85
C ALA A 604 7.29 -3.98 -7.17
N ASP A 605 6.51 -4.98 -6.76
CA ASP A 605 5.05 -4.91 -6.90
C ASP A 605 4.49 -3.80 -6.00
N ILE A 606 5.11 -3.62 -4.83
CA ILE A 606 4.87 -2.50 -3.92
C ILE A 606 6.20 -1.85 -3.54
N GLY A 607 6.49 -0.69 -4.11
CA GLY A 607 7.57 0.18 -3.63
C GLY A 607 7.13 0.98 -2.39
N ILE A 608 7.86 0.86 -1.28
CA ILE A 608 7.58 1.54 0.00
C ILE A 608 8.72 2.52 0.32
N ALA A 609 8.46 3.82 0.28
CA ALA A 609 9.40 4.82 0.77
C ALA A 609 9.23 5.03 2.28
N VAL A 610 10.34 5.04 3.02
CA VAL A 610 10.33 5.38 4.45
C VAL A 610 10.09 6.88 4.67
N ALA A 611 9.74 7.27 5.90
CA ALA A 611 9.40 8.66 6.23
C ALA A 611 10.53 9.67 5.93
N ASP A 612 11.77 9.27 6.19
CA ASP A 612 12.97 10.09 5.93
C ASP A 612 13.58 9.83 4.54
N ALA A 613 12.82 9.24 3.61
CA ALA A 613 13.33 8.91 2.28
C ALA A 613 13.52 10.15 1.40
N THR A 614 14.51 10.10 0.50
CA THR A 614 14.76 11.15 -0.49
C THR A 614 13.53 11.36 -1.39
N ASP A 615 13.36 12.56 -1.93
CA ASP A 615 12.26 12.86 -2.86
C ASP A 615 12.26 11.92 -4.06
N ALA A 616 13.45 11.50 -4.53
CA ALA A 616 13.58 10.50 -5.58
C ALA A 616 13.00 9.13 -5.20
N ALA A 617 13.27 8.65 -3.97
CA ALA A 617 12.73 7.40 -3.48
C ALA A 617 11.20 7.48 -3.28
N ARG A 618 10.70 8.58 -2.69
CA ARG A 618 9.26 8.88 -2.57
C ARG A 618 8.58 8.93 -3.94
N GLY A 619 9.23 9.56 -4.91
CA GLY A 619 8.76 9.68 -6.30
C GLY A 619 8.64 8.32 -7.00
N ALA A 620 9.59 7.41 -6.76
CA ALA A 620 9.62 6.07 -7.35
C ALA A 620 8.71 5.04 -6.64
N SER A 621 8.33 5.30 -5.39
CA SER A 621 7.50 4.40 -4.58
C SER A 621 5.99 4.50 -4.89
N ASP A 622 5.26 3.44 -4.58
CA ASP A 622 3.79 3.38 -4.68
C ASP A 622 3.12 3.83 -3.38
N ILE A 623 3.81 3.63 -2.25
CA ILE A 623 3.36 3.97 -0.90
C ILE A 623 4.49 4.70 -0.19
N VAL A 624 4.15 5.82 0.45
CA VAL A 624 5.06 6.64 1.24
C VAL A 624 4.62 6.60 2.69
N LEU A 625 5.51 6.17 3.58
CA LEU A 625 5.26 6.19 5.01
C LEU A 625 5.48 7.61 5.56
N THR A 626 4.62 8.09 6.45
CA THR A 626 4.84 9.33 7.20
C THR A 626 5.41 9.06 8.59
N GLU A 627 5.32 7.81 9.05
CA GLU A 627 5.89 7.34 10.30
C GLU A 627 6.94 6.26 10.01
N PRO A 628 8.11 6.28 10.68
CA PRO A 628 9.16 5.32 10.41
C PRO A 628 8.93 4.00 11.17
N GLY A 629 9.23 2.87 10.53
CA GLY A 629 9.30 1.56 11.17
C GLY A 629 8.50 0.47 10.45
N LEU A 630 8.92 -0.78 10.67
CA LEU A 630 8.29 -1.96 10.07
C LEU A 630 6.83 -2.17 10.54
N SER A 631 6.49 -1.73 11.76
CA SER A 631 5.16 -1.92 12.36
C SER A 631 4.05 -1.20 11.60
N VAL A 632 4.35 -0.03 11.03
CA VAL A 632 3.46 0.74 10.16
C VAL A 632 3.13 -0.07 8.90
N ILE A 633 4.15 -0.68 8.28
CA ILE A 633 3.98 -1.52 7.08
C ILE A 633 3.07 -2.71 7.37
N ILE A 634 3.29 -3.44 8.46
CA ILE A 634 2.47 -4.61 8.81
C ILE A 634 1.05 -4.21 9.19
N SER A 635 0.87 -3.05 9.82
CA SER A 635 -0.47 -2.50 10.10
C SER A 635 -1.19 -2.10 8.81
N ALA A 636 -0.48 -1.50 7.86
CA ALA A 636 -0.98 -1.19 6.52
C ALA A 636 -1.38 -2.47 5.77
N VAL A 637 -0.57 -3.53 5.80
CA VAL A 637 -0.90 -4.83 5.20
C VAL A 637 -2.20 -5.41 5.78
N LEU A 638 -2.37 -5.37 7.10
CA LEU A 638 -3.61 -5.82 7.75
C LEU A 638 -4.83 -5.02 7.30
N THR A 639 -4.71 -3.70 7.26
CA THR A 639 -5.78 -2.81 6.81
C THR A 639 -6.11 -3.04 5.34
N SER A 640 -5.09 -3.14 4.47
CA SER A 640 -5.23 -3.46 3.04
C SER A 640 -5.91 -4.80 2.82
N ARG A 641 -5.55 -5.85 3.57
CA ARG A 641 -6.25 -7.15 3.51
C ARG A 641 -7.71 -7.04 3.96
N ALA A 642 -8.02 -6.22 4.96
CA ALA A 642 -9.40 -6.00 5.40
C ALA A 642 -10.23 -5.26 4.33
N ILE A 643 -9.63 -4.30 3.61
CA ILE A 643 -10.25 -3.59 2.48
C ILE A 643 -10.48 -4.55 1.32
N PHE A 644 -9.44 -5.32 0.95
CA PHE A 644 -9.49 -6.31 -0.12
C PHE A 644 -10.56 -7.38 0.13
N GLN A 645 -10.74 -7.84 1.38
CA GLN A 645 -11.82 -8.77 1.70
C GLN A 645 -13.21 -8.17 1.44
N ARG A 646 -13.44 -6.88 1.72
CA ARG A 646 -14.74 -6.24 1.43
C ARG A 646 -15.02 -6.24 -0.07
N MET A 647 -14.00 -5.90 -0.86
CA MET A 647 -14.10 -5.90 -2.32
C MET A 647 -14.44 -7.30 -2.86
N LYS A 648 -13.69 -8.33 -2.43
CA LYS A 648 -13.94 -9.72 -2.81
C LYS A 648 -15.33 -10.20 -2.41
N ASN A 649 -15.75 -9.93 -1.17
CA ASN A 649 -17.08 -10.30 -0.66
C ASN A 649 -18.20 -9.61 -1.46
N TYR A 650 -18.00 -8.34 -1.82
CA TYR A 650 -18.92 -7.61 -2.67
C TYR A 650 -18.99 -8.17 -4.09
N THR A 651 -17.86 -8.56 -4.69
CA THR A 651 -17.88 -9.22 -6.00
C THR A 651 -18.64 -10.54 -5.97
N ILE A 652 -18.44 -11.37 -4.93
CA ILE A 652 -19.21 -12.62 -4.75
C ILE A 652 -20.71 -12.30 -4.66
N TYR A 653 -21.07 -11.27 -3.90
CA TYR A 653 -22.44 -10.80 -3.76
C TYR A 653 -23.06 -10.37 -5.10
N ALA A 654 -22.37 -9.49 -5.85
CA ALA A 654 -22.84 -8.98 -7.13
C ALA A 654 -23.07 -10.11 -8.13
N VAL A 655 -22.09 -11.01 -8.26
CA VAL A 655 -22.19 -12.20 -9.13
C VAL A 655 -23.35 -13.11 -8.70
N SER A 656 -23.49 -13.36 -7.40
CA SER A 656 -24.54 -14.21 -6.86
C SER A 656 -25.95 -13.65 -7.09
N ILE A 657 -26.13 -12.32 -7.01
CA ILE A 657 -27.42 -11.68 -7.31
C ILE A 657 -27.72 -11.78 -8.81
N THR A 658 -26.76 -11.47 -9.69
CA THR A 658 -26.95 -11.60 -11.13
C THR A 658 -27.43 -13.01 -11.48
N ILE A 659 -26.73 -14.04 -10.99
CA ILE A 659 -27.10 -15.44 -11.23
C ILE A 659 -28.49 -15.77 -10.69
N ARG A 660 -28.83 -15.26 -9.50
CA ARG A 660 -30.14 -15.48 -8.89
C ARG A 660 -31.28 -14.89 -9.71
N ILE A 661 -31.14 -13.63 -10.14
CA ILE A 661 -32.16 -12.92 -10.90
C ILE A 661 -32.35 -13.60 -12.26
N VAL A 662 -31.25 -13.86 -12.96
CA VAL A 662 -31.28 -14.50 -14.28
C VAL A 662 -31.94 -15.87 -14.18
N PHE A 663 -31.44 -16.78 -13.33
CA PHE A 663 -32.03 -18.12 -13.25
C PHE A 663 -33.42 -18.13 -12.61
N GLY A 664 -33.65 -17.32 -11.58
CA GLY A 664 -34.91 -17.32 -10.83
C GLY A 664 -36.10 -16.93 -11.71
N PHE A 665 -36.03 -15.78 -12.36
CA PHE A 665 -37.13 -15.32 -13.23
C PHE A 665 -37.22 -16.13 -14.52
N MET A 666 -36.09 -16.53 -15.10
CA MET A 666 -36.07 -17.43 -16.25
C MET A 666 -36.80 -18.74 -15.96
N PHE A 667 -36.48 -19.44 -14.87
CA PHE A 667 -37.16 -20.71 -14.57
C PHE A 667 -38.65 -20.53 -14.29
N ILE A 668 -39.05 -19.44 -13.63
CA ILE A 668 -40.48 -19.15 -13.37
C ILE A 668 -41.24 -18.91 -14.68
N ALA A 669 -40.66 -18.12 -15.58
CA ALA A 669 -41.26 -17.79 -16.87
C ALA A 669 -41.32 -19.03 -17.78
N LEU A 670 -40.27 -19.85 -17.79
CA LEU A 670 -40.21 -21.07 -18.60
C LEU A 670 -41.18 -22.16 -18.12
N ILE A 671 -41.27 -22.42 -16.81
CA ILE A 671 -42.06 -23.55 -16.28
C ILE A 671 -43.54 -23.19 -16.17
N TRP A 672 -43.87 -22.03 -15.60
CA TRP A 672 -45.24 -21.67 -15.26
C TRP A 672 -45.87 -20.62 -16.15
N LYS A 673 -45.15 -20.19 -17.19
CA LYS A 673 -45.58 -19.11 -18.09
C LYS A 673 -46.02 -17.87 -17.30
N PHE A 674 -45.25 -17.52 -16.27
CA PHE A 674 -45.53 -16.38 -15.42
C PHE A 674 -44.56 -15.25 -15.74
N ASP A 675 -45.10 -14.08 -16.08
CA ASP A 675 -44.33 -12.92 -16.49
C ASP A 675 -44.22 -11.95 -15.31
N PHE A 676 -42.98 -11.75 -14.84
CA PHE A 676 -42.74 -10.86 -13.70
C PHE A 676 -42.69 -9.40 -14.13
N SER A 677 -43.07 -8.49 -13.24
CA SER A 677 -43.11 -7.04 -13.51
C SER A 677 -41.69 -6.44 -13.60
N PRO A 678 -41.27 -5.84 -14.74
CA PRO A 678 -39.99 -5.16 -14.87
C PRO A 678 -39.83 -4.03 -13.84
N PHE A 679 -40.90 -3.27 -13.60
CA PHE A 679 -40.91 -2.19 -12.60
C PHE A 679 -40.60 -2.68 -11.18
N MET A 680 -41.03 -3.88 -10.81
CA MET A 680 -40.71 -4.44 -9.47
C MET A 680 -39.24 -4.82 -9.34
N VAL A 681 -38.61 -5.26 -10.43
CA VAL A 681 -37.15 -5.50 -10.47
C VAL A 681 -36.38 -4.20 -10.37
N LEU A 682 -36.87 -3.14 -11.02
CA LEU A 682 -36.31 -1.80 -10.89
C LEU A 682 -36.31 -1.33 -9.42
N ILE A 683 -37.43 -1.51 -8.69
CA ILE A 683 -37.49 -1.18 -7.26
C ILE A 683 -36.48 -2.00 -6.44
N ILE A 684 -36.32 -3.30 -6.74
CA ILE A 684 -35.29 -4.14 -6.10
C ILE A 684 -33.89 -3.56 -6.39
N ALA A 685 -33.60 -3.17 -7.62
CA ALA A 685 -32.31 -2.59 -8.01
C ALA A 685 -32.03 -1.28 -7.24
N ILE A 686 -33.01 -0.38 -7.15
CA ILE A 686 -32.88 0.88 -6.40
C ILE A 686 -32.61 0.63 -4.90
N LEU A 687 -33.39 -0.26 -4.28
CA LEU A 687 -33.20 -0.61 -2.86
C LEU A 687 -31.86 -1.31 -2.61
N ASN A 688 -31.41 -2.13 -3.55
CA ASN A 688 -30.11 -2.77 -3.48
C ASN A 688 -28.98 -1.75 -3.59
N ASP A 689 -28.98 -0.90 -4.63
CA ASP A 689 -27.95 0.11 -4.86
C ASP A 689 -27.83 1.09 -3.69
N GLY A 690 -28.97 1.53 -3.12
CA GLY A 690 -28.98 2.41 -1.96
C GLY A 690 -28.39 1.78 -0.68
N THR A 691 -28.53 0.46 -0.51
CA THR A 691 -28.01 -0.24 0.68
C THR A 691 -26.57 -0.72 0.51
N ILE A 692 -26.14 -1.03 -0.71
CA ILE A 692 -24.81 -1.56 -1.03
C ILE A 692 -23.69 -0.62 -0.58
N MET A 693 -23.89 0.70 -0.61
CA MET A 693 -22.86 1.68 -0.20
C MET A 693 -22.38 1.46 1.23
N THR A 694 -23.20 0.85 2.11
CA THR A 694 -22.80 0.51 3.48
C THR A 694 -21.71 -0.57 3.56
N ILE A 695 -21.55 -1.40 2.51
CA ILE A 695 -20.51 -2.45 2.45
C ILE A 695 -19.10 -1.85 2.44
N SER A 696 -18.91 -0.70 1.79
CA SER A 696 -17.63 0.01 1.77
C SER A 696 -17.13 0.37 3.19
N LYS A 697 -18.08 0.67 4.08
CA LYS A 697 -17.85 1.09 5.48
C LYS A 697 -17.95 -0.07 6.49
N ASP A 698 -18.19 -1.30 6.05
CA ASP A 698 -18.38 -2.45 6.93
C ASP A 698 -17.10 -2.85 7.69
N ARG A 699 -17.24 -3.64 8.75
CA ARG A 699 -16.15 -4.17 9.57
C ARG A 699 -15.94 -5.67 9.30
N VAL A 700 -15.11 -5.96 8.32
CA VAL A 700 -14.70 -7.33 7.93
C VAL A 700 -13.34 -7.68 8.55
N LYS A 701 -13.14 -8.96 8.92
CA LYS A 701 -11.84 -9.47 9.42
C LYS A 701 -10.86 -9.63 8.25
N PRO A 702 -9.58 -9.23 8.41
CA PRO A 702 -8.57 -9.44 7.38
C PRO A 702 -8.28 -10.93 7.17
N SER A 703 -7.82 -11.29 5.97
CA SER A 703 -7.30 -12.63 5.71
C SER A 703 -5.97 -12.83 6.46
N PRO A 704 -5.77 -13.95 7.17
CA PRO A 704 -4.50 -14.22 7.86
C PRO A 704 -3.37 -14.50 6.87
N LEU A 705 -3.68 -15.09 5.71
CA LEU A 705 -2.73 -15.34 4.64
C LEU A 705 -2.90 -14.31 3.50
N PRO A 706 -1.85 -14.07 2.70
CA PRO A 706 -1.94 -13.26 1.49
C PRO A 706 -3.09 -13.75 0.59
N ASP A 707 -3.89 -12.83 0.06
CA ASP A 707 -5.03 -13.14 -0.81
C ASP A 707 -4.91 -12.32 -2.10
N SER A 708 -5.26 -12.95 -3.22
CA SER A 708 -5.20 -12.35 -4.56
C SER A 708 -6.51 -12.59 -5.30
N TRP A 709 -6.73 -11.90 -6.43
CA TRP A 709 -7.95 -12.05 -7.23
C TRP A 709 -8.05 -13.42 -7.89
N LYS A 710 -8.59 -14.39 -7.15
CA LYS A 710 -8.94 -15.71 -7.68
C LYS A 710 -10.35 -15.66 -8.28
N LEU A 711 -10.49 -15.07 -9.47
CA LEU A 711 -11.79 -14.87 -10.13
C LEU A 711 -12.59 -16.15 -10.28
N LYS A 712 -11.94 -17.28 -10.56
CA LYS A 712 -12.61 -18.59 -10.66
C LYS A 712 -13.28 -19.00 -9.34
N GLU A 713 -12.63 -18.78 -8.19
CA GLU A 713 -13.22 -19.08 -6.88
C GLU A 713 -14.40 -18.17 -6.56
N ILE A 714 -14.26 -16.89 -6.91
CA ILE A 714 -15.29 -15.87 -6.73
C ILE A 714 -16.53 -16.20 -7.55
N PHE A 715 -16.37 -16.50 -8.85
CA PHE A 715 -17.46 -16.87 -9.74
C PHE A 715 -18.11 -18.18 -9.31
N ALA A 716 -17.33 -19.22 -8.98
CA ALA A 716 -17.88 -20.49 -8.51
C ALA A 716 -18.71 -20.32 -7.22
N THR A 717 -18.22 -19.53 -6.26
CA THR A 717 -18.96 -19.22 -5.03
C THR A 717 -20.25 -18.46 -5.34
N GLY A 718 -20.18 -17.44 -6.21
CA GLY A 718 -21.34 -16.65 -6.61
C GLY A 718 -22.40 -17.48 -7.34
N ILE A 719 -22.01 -18.34 -8.29
CA ILE A 719 -22.93 -19.19 -9.04
C ILE A 719 -23.68 -20.16 -8.12
N VAL A 720 -22.97 -20.79 -7.18
CA VAL A 720 -23.58 -21.78 -6.26
C VAL A 720 -24.55 -21.10 -5.30
N LEU A 721 -24.18 -19.98 -4.69
CA LEU A 721 -25.07 -19.23 -3.80
C LEU A 721 -26.28 -18.68 -4.57
N GLY A 722 -26.06 -18.07 -5.73
CA GLY A 722 -27.11 -17.52 -6.58
C GLY A 722 -28.06 -18.59 -7.11
N GLY A 723 -27.53 -19.74 -7.54
CA GLY A 723 -28.31 -20.89 -8.01
C GLY A 723 -29.17 -21.50 -6.91
N TYR A 724 -28.64 -21.65 -5.69
CA TYR A 724 -29.45 -22.10 -4.54
C TYR A 724 -30.59 -21.11 -4.25
N MET A 725 -30.30 -19.80 -4.24
CA MET A 725 -31.34 -18.81 -3.99
C MET A 725 -32.40 -18.80 -5.10
N ALA A 726 -31.99 -18.95 -6.37
CA ALA A 726 -32.92 -19.08 -7.50
C ALA A 726 -33.82 -20.31 -7.33
N LEU A 727 -33.24 -21.45 -6.95
CA LEU A 727 -33.99 -22.67 -6.67
C LEU A 727 -35.01 -22.46 -5.54
N MET A 728 -34.62 -21.78 -4.46
CA MET A 728 -35.55 -21.47 -3.37
C MET A 728 -36.64 -20.48 -3.78
N THR A 729 -36.37 -19.55 -4.69
CA THR A 729 -37.39 -18.68 -5.29
C THR A 729 -38.36 -19.50 -6.16
N VAL A 730 -37.85 -20.44 -6.95
CA VAL A 730 -38.68 -21.36 -7.77
C VAL A 730 -39.54 -22.28 -6.89
N ILE A 731 -38.99 -22.85 -5.82
CA ILE A 731 -39.73 -23.68 -4.86
C ILE A 731 -40.81 -22.86 -4.16
N PHE A 732 -40.50 -21.62 -3.78
CA PHE A 732 -41.48 -20.71 -3.18
C PHE A 732 -42.65 -20.45 -4.14
N PHE A 733 -42.33 -20.16 -5.41
CA PHE A 733 -43.34 -19.92 -6.44
C PHE A 733 -44.20 -21.17 -6.71
N TRP A 734 -43.58 -22.34 -6.85
CA TRP A 734 -44.30 -23.61 -6.97
C TRP A 734 -45.22 -23.87 -5.76
N ALA A 735 -44.70 -23.64 -4.55
CA ALA A 735 -45.44 -23.83 -3.30
C ALA A 735 -46.62 -22.85 -3.15
N MET A 736 -46.57 -21.71 -3.83
CA MET A 736 -47.64 -20.71 -3.85
C MET A 736 -48.69 -21.00 -4.93
N LYS A 737 -48.26 -21.50 -6.12
CA LYS A 737 -49.14 -21.68 -7.30
C LYS A 737 -49.82 -23.05 -7.34
N GLU A 738 -49.08 -24.13 -7.18
CA GLU A 738 -49.56 -25.51 -7.44
C GLU A 738 -50.10 -26.21 -6.19
N THR A 739 -49.80 -25.69 -4.99
CA THR A 739 -50.16 -26.33 -3.73
C THR A 739 -50.82 -25.36 -2.74
N THR A 740 -51.70 -25.90 -1.91
CA THR A 740 -52.39 -25.18 -0.84
C THR A 740 -51.64 -25.23 0.50
N PHE A 741 -50.34 -25.55 0.46
CA PHE A 741 -49.49 -25.71 1.65
C PHE A 741 -49.53 -24.49 2.57
N PHE A 742 -49.32 -23.28 2.04
CA PHE A 742 -49.28 -22.05 2.84
C PHE A 742 -50.65 -21.71 3.47
N PRO A 743 -51.77 -21.65 2.72
CA PRO A 743 -53.10 -21.46 3.31
C PRO A 743 -53.46 -22.51 4.37
N ARG A 744 -53.17 -23.79 4.12
CA ARG A 744 -53.52 -24.89 5.02
C ARG A 744 -52.73 -24.89 6.33
N LYS A 745 -51.45 -24.52 6.29
CA LYS A 745 -50.57 -24.57 7.47
C LYS A 745 -50.59 -23.29 8.29
N PHE A 746 -50.68 -22.13 7.64
CA PHE A 746 -50.55 -20.82 8.27
C PHE A 746 -51.85 -20.01 8.31
N GLY A 747 -52.96 -20.53 7.76
CA GLY A 747 -54.28 -19.86 7.82
C GLY A 747 -54.37 -18.59 6.98
N VAL A 748 -53.51 -18.46 5.96
CA VAL A 748 -53.46 -17.29 5.07
C VAL A 748 -54.44 -17.43 3.90
N ARG A 749 -54.84 -16.31 3.30
CA ARG A 749 -55.76 -16.29 2.14
C ARG A 749 -55.14 -17.01 0.93
N PRO A 750 -55.87 -17.82 0.16
CA PRO A 750 -55.35 -18.41 -1.07
C PRO A 750 -55.13 -17.31 -2.13
N ILE A 751 -53.95 -17.31 -2.77
CA ILE A 751 -53.53 -16.32 -3.79
C ILE A 751 -53.25 -16.95 -5.16
N HIS A 752 -53.55 -18.25 -5.34
CA HIS A 752 -53.18 -19.02 -6.53
C HIS A 752 -53.77 -18.48 -7.85
N ASP A 753 -54.94 -17.83 -7.79
CA ASP A 753 -55.63 -17.29 -8.97
C ASP A 753 -55.34 -15.79 -9.22
N SER A 754 -54.57 -15.13 -8.34
CA SER A 754 -54.30 -13.69 -8.46
C SER A 754 -52.83 -13.43 -8.82
N PRO A 755 -52.50 -13.23 -10.11
CA PRO A 755 -51.11 -13.04 -10.53
C PRO A 755 -50.47 -11.78 -9.93
N ASP A 756 -51.25 -10.72 -9.70
CA ASP A 756 -50.74 -9.46 -9.13
C ASP A 756 -50.37 -9.58 -7.64
N GLU A 757 -51.14 -10.37 -6.87
CA GLU A 757 -50.82 -10.69 -5.47
C GLU A 757 -49.62 -11.65 -5.38
N MET A 758 -49.47 -12.57 -6.34
CA MET A 758 -48.29 -13.43 -6.47
C MET A 758 -47.03 -12.63 -6.81
N THR A 759 -47.12 -11.61 -7.66
CA THR A 759 -46.01 -10.68 -7.94
C THR A 759 -45.55 -9.98 -6.67
N ALA A 760 -46.48 -9.50 -5.84
CA ALA A 760 -46.16 -8.86 -4.56
C ALA A 760 -45.42 -9.81 -3.59
N ALA A 761 -45.90 -11.05 -3.49
CA ALA A 761 -45.30 -12.07 -2.64
C ALA A 761 -43.89 -12.45 -3.11
N LEU A 762 -43.72 -12.64 -4.42
CA LEU A 762 -42.43 -12.98 -5.03
C LEU A 762 -41.43 -11.82 -4.91
N TYR A 763 -41.87 -10.58 -5.16
CA TYR A 763 -41.07 -9.36 -4.96
C TYR A 763 -40.50 -9.28 -3.54
N LEU A 764 -41.34 -9.50 -2.51
CA LEU A 764 -40.91 -9.43 -1.11
C LEU A 764 -39.89 -10.52 -0.78
N GLN A 765 -40.16 -11.76 -1.18
CA GLN A 765 -39.23 -12.89 -0.97
C GLN A 765 -37.88 -12.61 -1.62
N VAL A 766 -37.92 -12.13 -2.87
CA VAL A 766 -36.74 -11.82 -3.66
C VAL A 766 -35.95 -10.68 -3.00
N SER A 767 -36.61 -9.63 -2.51
CA SER A 767 -35.96 -8.51 -1.83
C SER A 767 -35.26 -8.92 -0.52
N ILE A 768 -35.95 -9.66 0.36
CA ILE A 768 -35.41 -10.09 1.67
C ILE A 768 -34.16 -10.94 1.48
N VAL A 769 -34.26 -11.98 0.65
CA VAL A 769 -33.16 -12.94 0.49
C VAL A 769 -31.97 -12.29 -0.23
N SER A 770 -32.21 -11.38 -1.18
CA SER A 770 -31.14 -10.60 -1.82
C SER A 770 -30.33 -9.80 -0.80
N GLN A 771 -30.96 -9.04 0.08
CA GLN A 771 -30.20 -8.25 1.05
C GLN A 771 -29.62 -9.12 2.18
N ALA A 772 -30.31 -10.20 2.56
CA ALA A 772 -29.79 -11.15 3.55
C ALA A 772 -28.47 -11.78 3.09
N LEU A 773 -28.30 -12.02 1.78
CA LEU A 773 -27.07 -12.56 1.21
C LEU A 773 -25.83 -11.74 1.58
N ILE A 774 -25.94 -10.41 1.76
CA ILE A 774 -24.82 -9.55 2.16
C ILE A 774 -24.19 -10.06 3.48
N PHE A 775 -25.01 -10.54 4.42
CA PHE A 775 -24.53 -11.07 5.70
C PHE A 775 -23.81 -12.41 5.57
N VAL A 776 -24.15 -13.21 4.54
CA VAL A 776 -23.49 -14.48 4.25
C VAL A 776 -22.16 -14.24 3.55
N THR A 777 -22.14 -13.37 2.54
CA THR A 777 -20.93 -13.11 1.74
C THR A 777 -19.88 -12.35 2.53
N ARG A 778 -20.27 -11.43 3.42
CA ARG A 778 -19.31 -10.70 4.29
C ARG A 778 -18.60 -11.60 5.29
N SER A 779 -19.26 -12.67 5.74
CA SER A 779 -18.81 -13.48 6.86
C SER A 779 -17.92 -14.62 6.39
N ARG A 780 -16.79 -14.84 7.09
CA ARG A 780 -15.97 -16.02 6.84
C ARG A 780 -16.44 -17.22 7.65
N SER A 781 -16.88 -16.99 8.87
CA SER A 781 -17.58 -17.95 9.73
C SER A 781 -19.09 -17.85 9.48
N TRP A 782 -19.89 -18.26 10.46
CA TRP A 782 -21.33 -18.12 10.43
C TRP A 782 -21.72 -16.63 10.41
N SER A 783 -22.71 -16.31 9.60
CA SER A 783 -23.24 -14.94 9.45
C SER A 783 -23.69 -14.32 10.79
N PHE A 784 -24.28 -15.12 11.67
CA PHE A 784 -24.74 -14.69 12.99
C PHE A 784 -23.62 -14.44 14.01
N VAL A 785 -22.47 -15.10 13.86
CA VAL A 785 -21.34 -14.96 14.79
C VAL A 785 -20.57 -13.68 14.50
N GLU A 786 -20.41 -13.34 13.22
CA GLU A 786 -19.70 -12.14 12.79
C GLU A 786 -20.65 -10.92 12.77
N ARG A 787 -20.62 -10.14 13.85
CA ARG A 787 -21.49 -8.96 14.00
C ARG A 787 -21.39 -7.98 12.80
N PRO A 788 -22.53 -7.58 12.20
CA PRO A 788 -22.55 -6.56 11.16
C PRO A 788 -22.29 -5.16 11.70
N GLY A 789 -21.76 -4.28 10.84
CA GLY A 789 -21.70 -2.86 11.14
C GLY A 789 -23.10 -2.28 11.36
N MET A 790 -23.21 -1.30 12.25
CA MET A 790 -24.49 -0.63 12.56
C MET A 790 -25.14 -0.02 11.33
N LEU A 791 -24.34 0.57 10.43
CA LEU A 791 -24.81 1.13 9.16
C LEU A 791 -25.43 0.07 8.24
N LEU A 792 -24.79 -1.11 8.12
CA LEU A 792 -25.29 -2.20 7.29
C LEU A 792 -26.62 -2.76 7.84
N MET A 793 -26.70 -2.94 9.16
CA MET A 793 -27.96 -3.40 9.79
C MET A 793 -29.07 -2.36 9.64
N GLY A 794 -28.77 -1.07 9.83
CA GLY A 794 -29.73 0.01 9.64
C GLY A 794 -30.25 0.07 8.19
N ALA A 795 -29.35 -0.06 7.21
CA ALA A 795 -29.70 -0.10 5.79
C ALA A 795 -30.58 -1.31 5.44
N PHE A 796 -30.26 -2.50 5.96
CA PHE A 796 -31.08 -3.69 5.80
C PHE A 796 -32.49 -3.48 6.37
N VAL A 797 -32.61 -3.00 7.61
CA VAL A 797 -33.92 -2.80 8.25
C VAL A 797 -34.76 -1.78 7.49
N ILE A 798 -34.18 -0.65 7.08
CA ILE A 798 -34.90 0.40 6.35
C ILE A 798 -35.38 -0.13 4.99
N ALA A 799 -34.51 -0.76 4.21
CA ALA A 799 -34.89 -1.22 2.89
C ALA A 799 -35.88 -2.38 2.93
N GLN A 800 -35.77 -3.28 3.91
CA GLN A 800 -36.75 -4.36 4.09
C GLN A 800 -38.08 -3.87 4.65
N LEU A 801 -38.08 -2.82 5.47
CA LEU A 801 -39.31 -2.15 5.89
C LEU A 801 -40.03 -1.55 4.67
N ILE A 802 -39.31 -0.84 3.80
CA ILE A 802 -39.86 -0.29 2.56
C ILE A 802 -40.39 -1.40 1.66
N ALA A 803 -39.62 -2.48 1.45
CA ALA A 803 -40.05 -3.62 0.64
C ALA A 803 -41.31 -4.29 1.20
N THR A 804 -41.39 -4.47 2.52
CA THR A 804 -42.56 -5.06 3.18
C THR A 804 -43.79 -4.16 3.04
N ILE A 805 -43.63 -2.84 3.20
CA ILE A 805 -44.73 -1.86 3.03
C ILE A 805 -45.27 -1.91 1.59
N ILE A 806 -44.38 -1.94 0.58
CA ILE A 806 -44.78 -2.04 -0.83
C ILE A 806 -45.54 -3.34 -1.07
N ALA A 807 -45.04 -4.49 -0.61
CA ALA A 807 -45.69 -5.77 -0.83
C ALA A 807 -47.07 -5.89 -0.14
N VAL A 808 -47.26 -5.21 0.98
CA VAL A 808 -48.51 -5.27 1.76
C VAL A 808 -49.58 -4.32 1.22
N TYR A 809 -49.19 -3.10 0.80
CA TYR A 809 -50.15 -2.02 0.53
C TYR A 809 -50.19 -1.53 -0.92
N ALA A 810 -49.23 -1.88 -1.77
CA ALA A 810 -49.22 -1.38 -3.16
C ALA A 810 -50.36 -2.00 -3.98
N ASP A 811 -51.17 -1.15 -4.60
CA ASP A 811 -52.20 -1.53 -5.58
C ASP A 811 -51.96 -0.69 -6.83
N TRP A 812 -51.02 -1.13 -7.66
CA TRP A 812 -50.56 -0.39 -8.84
C TRP A 812 -50.81 -1.21 -10.10
N GLY A 813 -51.88 -0.87 -10.82
CA GLY A 813 -52.25 -1.55 -12.06
C GLY A 813 -51.17 -1.50 -13.15
N PHE A 814 -50.36 -0.44 -13.22
CA PHE A 814 -49.26 -0.35 -14.18
C PHE A 814 -48.09 -1.27 -13.85
N ALA A 815 -47.86 -1.58 -12.57
CA ALA A 815 -46.76 -2.40 -12.10
C ALA A 815 -47.14 -3.86 -11.86
N LYS A 816 -48.36 -4.28 -12.25
CA LYS A 816 -48.91 -5.64 -12.08
C LYS A 816 -48.74 -6.15 -10.64
N ILE A 817 -49.04 -5.29 -9.65
CA ILE A 817 -48.92 -5.60 -8.22
C ILE A 817 -50.19 -5.25 -7.46
N LYS A 818 -50.57 -6.15 -6.55
CA LYS A 818 -51.65 -5.93 -5.59
C LYS A 818 -51.23 -6.41 -4.21
N GLY A 819 -51.57 -5.64 -3.18
CA GLY A 819 -51.14 -5.88 -1.81
C GLY A 819 -51.59 -7.23 -1.25
N VAL A 820 -50.64 -8.04 -0.78
CA VAL A 820 -50.88 -9.41 -0.30
C VAL A 820 -51.29 -9.48 1.18
N GLY A 821 -51.14 -8.38 1.91
CA GLY A 821 -51.47 -8.27 3.34
C GLY A 821 -50.37 -8.78 4.30
N TRP A 822 -50.44 -8.34 5.57
CA TRP A 822 -49.43 -8.63 6.60
C TRP A 822 -49.29 -10.11 6.95
N GLY A 823 -50.36 -10.90 6.87
CA GLY A 823 -50.31 -12.34 7.14
C GLY A 823 -49.38 -13.06 6.18
N TRP A 824 -49.50 -12.77 4.88
CA TRP A 824 -48.60 -13.31 3.86
C TRP A 824 -47.19 -12.75 3.98
N ALA A 825 -47.04 -11.46 4.26
CA ALA A 825 -45.72 -10.87 4.50
C ALA A 825 -44.97 -11.59 5.64
N GLY A 826 -45.65 -11.92 6.75
CA GLY A 826 -45.07 -12.69 7.85
C GLY A 826 -44.63 -14.10 7.44
N VAL A 827 -45.42 -14.80 6.62
CA VAL A 827 -45.06 -16.12 6.08
C VAL A 827 -43.86 -16.03 5.12
N ILE A 828 -43.80 -15.00 4.30
CA ILE A 828 -42.66 -14.75 3.39
C ILE A 828 -41.39 -14.46 4.17
N TRP A 829 -41.48 -13.67 5.25
CA TRP A 829 -40.37 -13.45 6.17
C TRP A 829 -39.90 -14.75 6.81
N LEU A 830 -40.84 -15.55 7.33
CA LEU A 830 -40.51 -16.85 7.92
C LEU A 830 -39.83 -17.78 6.92
N TYR A 831 -40.35 -17.89 5.71
CA TYR A 831 -39.75 -18.67 4.63
C TYR A 831 -38.32 -18.17 4.34
N SER A 832 -38.15 -16.87 4.17
CA SER A 832 -36.86 -16.25 3.86
C SER A 832 -35.83 -16.50 4.97
N VAL A 833 -36.23 -16.41 6.24
CA VAL A 833 -35.35 -16.68 7.39
C VAL A 833 -34.98 -18.17 7.49
N VAL A 834 -35.91 -19.08 7.24
CA VAL A 834 -35.63 -20.53 7.29
C VAL A 834 -34.62 -20.92 6.21
N PHE A 835 -34.81 -20.46 4.97
CA PHE A 835 -33.95 -20.80 3.84
C PHE A 835 -32.66 -19.97 3.77
N TYR A 836 -32.52 -18.99 4.66
CA TYR A 836 -31.27 -18.25 4.87
C TYR A 836 -30.19 -19.11 5.55
N PHE A 837 -30.51 -19.89 6.59
CA PHE A 837 -29.52 -20.66 7.36
C PHE A 837 -28.68 -21.64 6.50
N PRO A 838 -29.25 -22.38 5.52
CA PRO A 838 -28.47 -23.26 4.66
C PRO A 838 -27.42 -22.55 3.79
N LEU A 839 -27.55 -21.24 3.54
CA LEU A 839 -26.57 -20.49 2.75
C LEU A 839 -25.17 -20.52 3.40
N ASP A 840 -25.08 -20.47 4.73
CA ASP A 840 -23.80 -20.56 5.44
C ASP A 840 -23.17 -21.95 5.26
N PHE A 841 -23.97 -23.03 5.30
CA PHE A 841 -23.47 -24.38 5.04
C PHE A 841 -22.96 -24.53 3.60
N ILE A 842 -23.70 -24.01 2.62
CA ILE A 842 -23.31 -24.04 1.21
C ILE A 842 -22.03 -23.22 0.99
N LYS A 843 -21.92 -22.05 1.62
CA LYS A 843 -20.70 -21.22 1.63
C LYS A 843 -19.49 -22.00 2.15
N PHE A 844 -19.63 -22.75 3.25
CA PHE A 844 -18.53 -23.57 3.76
C PHE A 844 -18.19 -24.72 2.82
N ALA A 845 -19.20 -25.39 2.26
CA ALA A 845 -19.01 -26.49 1.33
C ALA A 845 -18.24 -26.05 0.07
N ILE A 846 -18.65 -24.95 -0.57
CA ILE A 846 -18.00 -24.48 -1.80
C ILE A 846 -16.57 -24.04 -1.55
N ARG A 847 -16.31 -23.34 -0.43
CA ARG A 847 -14.93 -22.96 -0.05
C ARG A 847 -14.06 -24.17 0.24
N TYR A 848 -14.60 -25.17 0.91
CA TYR A 848 -13.88 -26.41 1.19
C TYR A 848 -13.52 -27.16 -0.10
N VAL A 849 -14.46 -27.26 -1.05
CA VAL A 849 -14.23 -27.86 -2.37
C VAL A 849 -13.18 -27.09 -3.17
N LEU A 850 -13.28 -25.76 -3.22
CA LEU A 850 -12.36 -24.88 -3.95
C LEU A 850 -10.96 -24.84 -3.32
N SER A 851 -10.82 -25.06 -2.01
CA SER A 851 -9.52 -25.10 -1.33
C SER A 851 -8.63 -26.28 -1.74
N GLY A 852 -9.11 -27.17 -2.61
CA GLY A 852 -8.38 -28.36 -3.04
C GLY A 852 -8.30 -29.47 -1.98
N LYS A 853 -8.53 -29.16 -0.69
CA LYS A 853 -8.55 -30.16 0.40
C LYS A 853 -9.53 -31.30 0.18
N ALA A 854 -10.67 -31.03 -0.46
CA ALA A 854 -11.62 -32.08 -0.84
C ALA A 854 -11.03 -33.04 -1.89
N TRP A 855 -10.29 -32.52 -2.87
CA TRP A 855 -9.64 -33.30 -3.91
C TRP A 855 -8.39 -34.02 -3.40
N VAL A 856 -7.58 -33.37 -2.55
CA VAL A 856 -6.42 -33.98 -1.90
C VAL A 856 -6.88 -35.13 -0.99
N ASN A 857 -7.87 -34.92 -0.12
CA ASN A 857 -8.41 -36.00 0.72
C ASN A 857 -9.07 -37.13 -0.10
N MET A 858 -9.67 -36.83 -1.26
CA MET A 858 -10.29 -37.85 -2.12
C MET A 858 -9.25 -38.61 -2.96
N LEU A 859 -8.17 -37.94 -3.40
CA LEU A 859 -7.02 -38.54 -4.07
C LEU A 859 -6.22 -39.38 -3.07
N GLU A 860 -5.90 -38.86 -1.89
CA GLU A 860 -5.23 -39.60 -0.81
C GLU A 860 -6.05 -40.80 -0.33
N ASN A 861 -7.38 -40.69 -0.21
CA ASN A 861 -8.22 -41.85 0.10
C ASN A 861 -8.33 -42.87 -1.04
N LYS A 862 -8.11 -42.46 -2.31
CA LYS A 862 -8.07 -43.39 -3.46
C LYS A 862 -6.67 -43.96 -3.71
N THR A 863 -5.59 -43.24 -3.39
CA THR A 863 -4.20 -43.71 -3.50
C THR A 863 -3.76 -44.52 -2.29
N ALA A 864 -4.47 -44.44 -1.16
CA ALA A 864 -4.28 -45.32 0.00
C ALA A 864 -4.47 -46.82 -0.29
N PHE A 865 -5.07 -47.21 -1.43
CA PHE A 865 -5.25 -48.62 -1.81
C PHE A 865 -4.30 -49.15 -2.90
N THR A 866 -3.51 -48.30 -3.56
CA THR A 866 -2.56 -48.78 -4.58
C THR A 866 -1.31 -47.91 -4.65
N THR A 867 -0.31 -48.27 -3.83
CA THR A 867 1.16 -48.24 -4.02
C THR A 867 1.90 -47.90 -2.71
N LYS A 868 2.03 -48.89 -1.84
CA LYS A 868 3.05 -48.89 -0.78
C LYS A 868 4.44 -48.97 -1.43
N LYS A 869 5.13 -47.84 -1.60
CA LYS A 869 6.59 -47.86 -1.82
C LYS A 869 7.40 -46.91 -0.94
N ASP A 870 6.78 -45.91 -0.31
CA ASP A 870 7.48 -44.91 0.51
C ASP A 870 6.90 -44.78 1.93
N TYR A 871 6.70 -45.90 2.63
CA TYR A 871 6.43 -45.85 4.06
C TYR A 871 7.75 -45.61 4.82
N GLY A 872 7.84 -44.49 5.55
CA GLY A 872 8.97 -44.19 6.44
C GLY A 872 10.09 -43.31 5.85
N LYS A 873 9.92 -42.75 4.64
CA LYS A 873 10.90 -41.78 4.09
C LYS A 873 10.80 -40.42 4.81
N GLU A 874 9.58 -39.93 5.02
CA GLU A 874 9.34 -38.70 5.79
C GLU A 874 9.72 -38.85 7.26
N GLU A 875 9.51 -40.02 7.87
CA GLU A 875 9.96 -40.29 9.24
C GLU A 875 11.49 -40.34 9.34
N ARG A 876 12.19 -40.87 8.33
CA ARG A 876 13.66 -40.86 8.27
C ARG A 876 14.21 -39.46 8.00
N GLU A 877 13.56 -38.67 7.16
CA GLU A 877 13.92 -37.26 6.92
C GLU A 877 13.67 -36.41 8.17
N ALA A 878 12.58 -36.66 8.90
CA ALA A 878 12.30 -36.02 10.19
C ALA A 878 13.32 -36.43 11.26
N GLN A 879 13.69 -37.72 11.35
CA GLN A 879 14.72 -38.21 12.27
C GLN A 879 16.11 -37.70 11.91
N TRP A 880 16.43 -37.58 10.62
CA TRP A 880 17.69 -36.99 10.14
C TRP A 880 17.76 -35.49 10.45
N ALA A 881 16.67 -34.75 10.23
CA ALA A 881 16.55 -33.35 10.63
C ALA A 881 16.62 -33.17 12.15
N HIS A 882 16.09 -34.13 12.93
CA HIS A 882 16.19 -34.13 14.38
C HIS A 882 17.63 -34.38 14.87
N ALA A 883 18.35 -35.32 14.23
CA ALA A 883 19.74 -35.63 14.54
C ALA A 883 20.69 -34.48 14.17
N GLN A 884 20.44 -33.76 13.07
CA GLN A 884 21.16 -32.55 12.69
C GLN A 884 20.95 -31.40 13.68
N ARG A 885 19.72 -31.23 14.21
CA ARG A 885 19.42 -30.20 15.23
C ARG A 885 20.19 -30.42 16.54
N THR A 886 20.36 -31.68 16.96
CA THR A 886 21.13 -32.02 18.17
C THR A 886 22.64 -31.85 18.02
N LEU A 887 23.18 -32.01 16.80
CA LEU A 887 24.62 -31.82 16.54
C LEU A 887 25.06 -30.35 16.55
N HIS A 888 24.11 -29.42 16.35
CA HIS A 888 24.35 -27.96 16.31
C HIS A 888 24.02 -27.23 17.63
N GLY A 889 23.90 -27.95 18.75
CA GLY A 889 23.80 -27.33 20.08
C GLY A 889 22.45 -26.66 20.41
N LEU A 890 21.39 -26.96 19.66
CA LEU A 890 20.03 -26.54 19.99
C LEU A 890 19.38 -27.61 20.89
N GLN A 891 19.03 -27.26 22.13
CA GLN A 891 18.22 -28.13 22.98
C GLN A 891 16.78 -28.20 22.45
N PRO A 892 16.18 -29.40 22.33
CA PRO A 892 14.75 -29.50 22.06
C PRO A 892 13.93 -29.13 23.30
N PRO A 893 12.67 -28.68 23.15
CA PRO A 893 11.78 -28.47 24.28
C PRO A 893 11.57 -29.80 25.00
N GLU A 894 11.74 -29.81 26.33
CA GLU A 894 11.47 -30.98 27.16
C GLU A 894 10.01 -31.44 26.96
N THR A 895 9.84 -32.50 26.18
CA THR A 895 8.61 -33.29 26.17
C THR A 895 8.77 -34.34 27.25
N SER A 896 8.26 -34.03 28.44
CA SER A 896 8.04 -35.03 29.47
C SER A 896 7.02 -36.05 28.92
N THR A 897 7.49 -37.29 28.85
CA THR A 897 6.79 -38.48 28.36
C THR A 897 5.67 -38.89 29.30
N LEU A 898 4.52 -38.23 29.23
CA LEU A 898 3.26 -38.72 29.76
C LEU A 898 2.15 -38.26 28.82
N PHE A 899 1.04 -39.01 28.76
CA PHE A 899 -0.22 -38.68 28.07
C PHE A 899 -0.46 -39.33 26.71
N ASN A 900 -1.12 -40.48 26.80
CA ASN A 900 -1.80 -41.20 25.74
C ASN A 900 -3.15 -40.54 25.42
N GLU A 901 -3.51 -40.51 24.14
CA GLU A 901 -4.64 -39.79 23.56
C GLU A 901 -5.99 -40.48 23.85
N LYS A 902 -6.98 -39.71 24.37
CA LYS A 902 -8.39 -39.67 23.86
C LYS A 902 -9.42 -38.92 24.73
N SER A 903 -9.11 -38.36 25.90
CA SER A 903 -10.16 -37.81 26.79
C SER A 903 -10.18 -36.29 27.11
N ASN A 904 -9.25 -35.45 26.63
CA ASN A 904 -8.99 -34.15 27.30
C ASN A 904 -9.38 -32.84 26.60
N TYR A 905 -10.23 -32.85 25.56
CA TYR A 905 -10.67 -31.57 24.96
C TYR A 905 -11.59 -30.73 25.88
N ARG A 906 -12.26 -31.35 26.85
CA ARG A 906 -13.10 -30.65 27.85
C ARG A 906 -12.29 -30.05 29.00
N GLU A 907 -11.29 -30.76 29.51
CA GLU A 907 -10.46 -30.29 30.62
C GLU A 907 -9.49 -29.15 30.22
N LEU A 908 -8.94 -29.18 29.00
CA LEU A 908 -8.10 -28.09 28.48
C LEU A 908 -8.86 -26.77 28.36
N ASN A 909 -10.16 -26.84 28.04
CA ASN A 909 -11.00 -25.65 27.93
C ASN A 909 -11.30 -25.05 29.31
N GLU A 910 -11.55 -25.88 30.32
CA GLU A 910 -11.74 -25.43 31.71
C GLU A 910 -10.46 -24.83 32.32
N ILE A 911 -9.29 -25.42 32.06
CA ILE A 911 -8.01 -24.89 32.54
C ILE A 911 -7.67 -23.55 31.88
N ALA A 912 -7.93 -23.41 30.57
CA ALA A 912 -7.75 -22.14 29.86
C ALA A 912 -8.72 -21.06 30.36
N GLU A 913 -9.96 -21.43 30.66
CA GLU A 913 -10.97 -20.51 31.19
C GLU A 913 -10.67 -20.09 32.64
N GLN A 914 -10.15 -21.00 33.46
CA GLN A 914 -9.65 -20.69 34.81
C GLN A 914 -8.38 -19.82 34.77
N ALA A 915 -7.45 -20.06 33.84
CA ALA A 915 -6.28 -19.23 33.64
C ALA A 915 -6.65 -17.80 33.20
N LYS A 916 -7.63 -17.68 32.30
CA LYS A 916 -8.18 -16.38 31.88
C LYS A 916 -8.83 -15.64 33.04
N ARG A 917 -9.66 -16.32 33.87
CA ARG A 917 -10.24 -15.72 35.08
C ARG A 917 -9.18 -15.29 36.10
N ARG A 918 -8.10 -16.07 36.28
CA ARG A 918 -6.98 -15.70 37.17
C ARG A 918 -6.22 -14.47 36.67
N ALA A 919 -5.98 -14.36 35.37
CA ALA A 919 -5.35 -13.19 34.76
C ALA A 919 -6.23 -11.94 34.87
N GLU A 920 -7.55 -12.10 34.74
CA GLU A 920 -8.52 -11.01 34.86
C GLU A 920 -8.65 -10.53 36.32
N VAL A 921 -8.62 -11.45 37.29
CA VAL A 921 -8.56 -11.13 38.73
C VAL A 921 -7.22 -10.48 39.12
N ALA A 922 -6.10 -10.88 38.53
CA ALA A 922 -4.79 -10.24 38.74
C ALA A 922 -4.78 -8.80 38.20
N ARG A 923 -5.34 -8.58 37.01
CA ARG A 923 -5.49 -7.25 36.39
C ARG A 923 -6.43 -6.33 37.19
N LEU A 924 -7.50 -6.88 37.77
CA LEU A 924 -8.40 -6.12 38.64
C LEU A 924 -7.77 -5.80 40.00
N ARG A 925 -6.86 -6.65 40.52
CA ARG A 925 -6.08 -6.37 41.74
C ARG A 925 -5.07 -5.23 41.55
N GLU A 926 -4.47 -5.09 40.36
CA GLU A 926 -3.58 -3.95 40.05
C GLU A 926 -4.33 -2.61 40.03
N LEU A 927 -5.60 -2.61 39.60
CA LEU A 927 -6.41 -1.39 39.51
C LEU A 927 -6.97 -0.90 40.86
N HIS A 928 -7.19 -1.78 41.83
CA HIS A 928 -7.85 -1.44 43.10
C HIS A 928 -6.93 -1.44 44.33
N THR A 929 -5.63 -1.72 44.18
CA THR A 929 -4.67 -1.60 45.28
C THR A 929 -3.89 -0.30 45.17
N LEU A 930 -3.73 0.39 46.31
CA LEU A 930 -3.04 1.67 46.40
C LEU A 930 -1.59 1.58 45.87
N LYS A 931 -0.96 0.41 46.04
CA LYS A 931 0.36 0.07 45.50
C LYS A 931 0.40 0.08 43.96
N GLY A 932 -0.59 -0.53 43.29
CA GLY A 932 -0.66 -0.55 41.83
C GLY A 932 -0.92 0.84 41.23
N HIS A 933 -1.70 1.67 41.93
CA HIS A 933 -1.91 3.06 41.53
C HIS A 933 -0.65 3.91 41.69
N VAL A 934 0.10 3.73 42.78
CA VAL A 934 1.38 4.43 43.00
C VAL A 934 2.43 4.00 41.97
N GLU A 935 2.58 2.71 41.69
CA GLU A 935 3.53 2.21 40.67
C GLU A 935 3.17 2.68 39.25
N SER A 936 1.88 2.74 38.92
CA SER A 936 1.40 3.29 37.64
C SER A 936 1.71 4.78 37.50
N VAL A 937 1.48 5.57 38.55
CA VAL A 937 1.73 7.02 38.54
C VAL A 937 3.22 7.33 38.52
N VAL A 938 4.05 6.54 39.21
CA VAL A 938 5.52 6.66 39.22
C VAL A 938 6.09 6.33 37.84
N LYS A 939 5.60 5.26 37.18
CA LYS A 939 5.96 4.95 35.78
C LYS A 939 5.51 6.02 34.79
N LEU A 940 4.31 6.57 34.97
CA LEU A 940 3.80 7.64 34.10
C LEU A 940 4.58 8.96 34.27
N LYS A 941 5.19 9.19 35.43
CA LYS A 941 6.04 10.36 35.69
C LYS A 941 7.54 10.13 35.47
N GLY A 942 7.95 8.92 35.05
CA GLY A 942 9.34 8.61 34.69
C GLY A 942 10.33 8.65 35.85
N LEU A 943 9.88 8.39 37.09
CA LEU A 943 10.75 8.34 38.27
C LEU A 943 11.27 6.91 38.51
N ASP A 944 12.54 6.80 38.91
CA ASP A 944 13.24 5.52 39.04
C ASP A 944 12.87 4.81 40.36
N ILE A 945 12.32 3.60 40.26
CA ILE A 945 11.64 2.87 41.36
C ILE A 945 12.62 2.40 42.44
N ASP A 946 13.91 2.27 42.11
CA ASP A 946 14.92 1.70 43.00
C ASP A 946 15.38 2.66 44.13
N THR A 947 14.94 3.93 44.11
CA THR A 947 15.31 4.93 45.13
C THR A 947 14.38 5.01 46.34
N ILE A 948 13.23 4.31 46.35
CA ILE A 948 12.26 4.36 47.44
C ILE A 948 12.48 3.16 48.38
N GLN A 949 13.52 3.23 49.20
CA GLN A 949 13.60 2.43 50.43
C GLN A 949 12.86 3.17 51.54
N GLN A 950 11.68 2.69 51.96
CA GLN A 950 11.28 2.61 53.38
C GLN A 950 9.90 1.96 53.58
N HIS A 951 9.85 1.14 54.64
CA HIS A 951 8.69 0.49 55.22
C HIS A 951 7.53 1.44 55.51
N TYR A 952 6.30 1.05 55.15
CA TYR A 952 5.12 1.32 55.97
C TYR A 952 4.15 0.14 55.95
N THR A 953 3.70 -0.22 57.16
CA THR A 953 2.67 -1.21 57.48
C THR A 953 1.27 -0.58 57.51
N VAL A 954 0.31 -1.43 57.12
CA VAL A 954 -1.17 -1.32 57.08
C VAL A 954 -1.74 -0.53 55.92
#